data_AF-F7B9Z2-F1
#
_entry.id   AF-F7B9Z2-F1
#
_cell.length_a   1.000
_cell.length_b   1.000
_cell.length_c   1.000
_cell.angle_alpha   90.00
_cell.angle_beta   90.00
_cell.angle_gamma   90.00
#
_symmetry.space_group_name_H-M   'P 1'
#
loop_
_entity.id
_entity.type
_entity.pdbx_description
1 polymer ?
#
loop_
_entity_poly.entity_id
_entity_poly.type
_entity_poly.pdbx_seq_one_letter_code
_entity_poly.pdbx_strand_id
1 'polypeptide(L)'
;MPEVSSSPQEDDQTISNNAVKSRALVYFNIAGEAVQKSQTRQITFKKEKDEDILYPTRRQSCSVVNTPSPCVNKTISQLQELETKMEECFQQQEDTLEREKIPRFLGVERVKHGEGGWLPVSSDLSDKDGKILALKQEMETVLSAAIQLIRSLETDRGEAEEALKLEKLRRKQICMKIDSLSLWRLQELPVAVQKEHEACVKDVTEIHWYLDTEVRRLKRLQYEVAEVEETNVKIQEDINCMKKHSPLLEEKLQLECISLERMQLNKNKALELYNAVHKIYEETLKKYQQTTLQAVNERANMTTELQNGREKVEYYQTQLDSSKSLWADYSKMITETTQKIDSSQDKLKEAEKKRGSVHEKETSLNRKISELKAQLVSQEEKKNDLERCCRHLNSELEKMKTKWNDELSSLKLKHEKTLSVLHKWTEKNSTLSLANEGLLDTIRESSKKKVEYETEIQYLTKNTIKNEEMTKKVDKEIIHVNSLYSESKNKLEEWENKLTQERDKFMALEENMKKLIRDEIGAMLASQTRMRKLQTEHSETEKEIQSRRNVFFKLLAEARAPLIYLEAEAKRGGFIHKENYEKVSDMNQKNNKFLEVTKMKKQQLEEKKMSLNEEIREIQEKCSIVSGQLDKLMKTSQSVKAKAATMKASYELKLRQKANLEKSIEELKESFEFSNFKKEHGQMVIDQLLSDLESCEERIELEQNAFEKLLQARQDDLKNIKIAQEDAMTENLRLAQEYQRLQKTFLSEKDHTLNLYDKRLKLESAARDQQKFCVLQSRMNRALVEYFKLRGLYNQAGLAKFQGVSQENAQKILAVQEGLSKTIQHVSAFLHTLTDGSSTEDS
;
A
#
# COMPACT_ATOMS: atom_id res chain seq x y z
N MET A 1 25.58 -15.57 14.58
CA MET A 1 25.39 -16.82 13.82
C MET A 1 24.36 -17.68 14.54
N PRO A 2 23.21 -17.93 13.90
CA PRO A 2 22.64 -19.26 13.93
C PRO A 2 22.43 -19.77 12.51
N GLU A 3 23.25 -20.75 12.13
CA GLU A 3 22.93 -21.68 11.05
C GLU A 3 21.75 -22.53 11.51
N VAL A 4 20.68 -22.50 10.72
CA VAL A 4 19.75 -23.61 10.65
C VAL A 4 20.13 -24.43 9.43
N SER A 5 20.71 -25.57 9.72
CA SER A 5 20.76 -26.76 8.89
C SER A 5 19.39 -27.10 8.31
N SER A 6 19.33 -27.46 7.01
CA SER A 6 19.07 -28.85 6.61
C SER A 6 18.64 -28.95 5.14
N SER A 7 19.48 -29.63 4.36
CA SER A 7 19.26 -30.94 3.69
C SER A 7 17.89 -31.34 3.11
N PRO A 8 17.93 -32.22 2.08
CA PRO A 8 17.18 -32.04 0.83
C PRO A 8 16.09 -33.08 0.62
N GLN A 9 15.18 -32.82 -0.31
CA GLN A 9 14.47 -33.87 -1.01
C GLN A 9 14.09 -33.46 -2.44
N GLU A 10 14.33 -34.42 -3.33
CA GLU A 10 14.08 -34.42 -4.77
C GLU A 10 12.62 -34.09 -5.12
N ASP A 11 12.41 -33.43 -6.26
CA ASP A 11 11.54 -33.97 -7.32
C ASP A 11 11.61 -33.14 -8.61
N ASP A 12 11.51 -33.90 -9.71
CA ASP A 12 11.56 -33.52 -11.12
C ASP A 12 10.64 -32.35 -11.52
N GLN A 13 11.10 -31.51 -12.48
CA GLN A 13 10.52 -31.45 -13.83
C GLN A 13 11.10 -30.33 -14.73
N THR A 14 11.56 -30.79 -15.90
CA THR A 14 11.54 -30.14 -17.23
C THR A 14 12.32 -28.84 -17.48
N ILE A 15 13.44 -29.07 -18.18
CA ILE A 15 14.29 -28.15 -18.93
C ILE A 15 13.54 -27.58 -20.16
N SER A 16 13.57 -26.26 -20.34
CA SER A 16 13.52 -25.64 -21.67
C SER A 16 14.52 -24.49 -21.72
N ASN A 17 15.52 -24.68 -22.59
CA ASN A 17 16.60 -23.77 -22.91
C ASN A 17 16.13 -22.39 -23.36
N ASN A 18 16.82 -21.34 -22.93
CA ASN A 18 17.44 -20.43 -23.89
C ASN A 18 18.58 -19.63 -23.26
N ALA A 19 19.70 -19.66 -23.97
CA ALA A 19 20.99 -19.16 -23.56
C ALA A 19 21.31 -17.84 -24.28
N VAL A 20 21.96 -16.93 -23.54
CA VAL A 20 23.02 -16.01 -23.96
C VAL A 20 22.64 -14.81 -24.87
N LYS A 21 22.83 -13.60 -24.31
CA LYS A 21 23.81 -12.61 -24.82
C LYS A 21 24.08 -11.47 -23.81
N SER A 22 25.24 -11.60 -23.16
CA SER A 22 26.33 -10.63 -22.96
C SER A 22 26.08 -9.14 -22.68
N ARG A 23 26.51 -8.75 -21.46
CA ARG A 23 27.33 -7.58 -21.05
C ARG A 23 27.69 -6.53 -22.11
N ALA A 24 27.46 -5.25 -21.77
CA ALA A 24 28.48 -4.20 -21.82
C ALA A 24 28.11 -3.04 -20.86
N LEU A 25 29.09 -2.61 -20.08
CA LEU A 25 29.06 -1.54 -19.08
C LEU A 25 29.72 -0.27 -19.67
N VAL A 26 29.14 0.89 -19.34
CA VAL A 26 29.75 2.24 -19.23
C VAL A 26 30.12 2.99 -20.52
N TYR A 27 29.51 4.16 -20.72
CA TYR A 27 30.18 5.48 -20.73
C TYR A 27 29.11 6.60 -20.74
N PHE A 28 29.06 7.38 -19.67
CA PHE A 28 28.34 8.66 -19.59
C PHE A 28 29.25 9.73 -20.22
N ASN A 29 28.83 10.33 -21.33
CA ASN A 29 29.46 11.53 -21.89
C ASN A 29 28.51 12.72 -21.70
N ILE A 30 29.03 13.74 -21.02
CA ILE A 30 28.46 15.08 -20.94
C ILE A 30 28.94 15.87 -22.16
N ALA A 31 28.01 16.26 -23.01
CA ALA A 31 28.07 17.40 -23.93
C ALA A 31 26.59 17.69 -24.28
N GLY A 32 26.03 18.87 -24.02
CA GLY A 32 26.50 20.15 -24.50
C GLY A 32 25.68 20.52 -25.75
N GLU A 33 24.64 21.33 -25.53
CA GLU A 33 23.91 22.14 -26.52
C GLU A 33 23.09 21.44 -27.62
N ALA A 34 21.76 21.54 -27.48
CA ALA A 34 20.88 21.87 -28.61
C ALA A 34 19.65 22.63 -28.10
N VAL A 35 19.68 23.93 -28.36
CA VAL A 35 18.62 24.92 -28.17
C VAL A 35 17.30 24.44 -28.76
N GLN A 36 16.33 24.13 -27.89
CA GLN A 36 14.95 23.88 -28.32
C GLN A 36 14.20 25.20 -28.41
N LYS A 37 14.12 25.69 -29.65
CA LYS A 37 13.27 26.76 -30.20
C LYS A 37 12.18 27.24 -29.23
N SER A 38 12.43 28.39 -28.61
CA SER A 38 11.39 29.29 -28.15
C SER A 38 10.54 29.71 -29.36
N GLN A 39 9.29 29.24 -29.41
CA GLN A 39 8.28 29.77 -30.30
C GLN A 39 7.96 31.20 -29.85
N THR A 40 8.64 32.17 -30.46
CA THR A 40 8.26 33.57 -30.43
C THR A 40 6.87 33.67 -31.06
N ARG A 41 5.83 33.91 -30.24
CA ARG A 41 4.54 34.37 -30.75
C ARG A 41 4.78 35.70 -31.46
N GLN A 42 4.83 35.67 -32.78
CA GLN A 42 4.71 36.85 -33.62
C GLN A 42 3.37 37.52 -33.30
N ILE A 43 3.42 38.69 -32.69
CA ILE A 43 2.29 39.62 -32.65
C ILE A 43 2.20 40.19 -34.06
N THR A 44 1.34 39.60 -34.89
CA THR A 44 0.91 40.20 -36.15
C THR A 44 -0.04 41.35 -35.85
N PHE A 45 0.47 42.57 -35.88
CA PHE A 45 -0.39 43.75 -36.04
C PHE A 45 -1.03 43.67 -37.44
N LYS A 46 -2.31 43.34 -37.49
CA LYS A 46 -3.15 43.64 -38.65
C LYS A 46 -3.08 45.15 -38.90
N LYS A 47 -2.44 45.55 -40.00
CA LYS A 47 -2.64 46.87 -40.59
C LYS A 47 -4.11 46.94 -41.02
N GLU A 48 -4.94 47.59 -40.20
CA GLU A 48 -6.17 48.18 -40.71
C GLU A 48 -5.77 49.21 -41.78
N LYS A 49 -6.44 49.10 -42.93
CA LYS A 49 -6.30 50.02 -44.05
C LYS A 49 -6.78 51.40 -43.58
N ASP A 50 -5.85 52.32 -43.40
CA ASP A 50 -6.19 53.74 -43.39
C ASP A 50 -6.70 54.08 -44.80
N GLU A 51 -7.98 54.46 -44.87
CA GLU A 51 -8.57 55.06 -46.06
C GLU A 51 -7.82 56.36 -46.39
N ASP A 52 -7.40 56.48 -47.65
CA ASP A 52 -6.85 57.69 -48.24
C ASP A 52 -7.83 58.85 -48.07
N ILE A 53 -7.60 59.69 -47.05
CA ILE A 53 -8.21 61.01 -46.98
C ILE A 53 -7.46 61.89 -47.98
N LEU A 54 -8.07 62.00 -49.16
CA LEU A 54 -7.72 62.93 -50.23
C LEU A 54 -7.56 64.35 -49.66
N TYR A 55 -6.35 64.90 -49.70
CA TYR A 55 -6.11 66.30 -49.35
C TYR A 55 -6.69 67.22 -50.44
N PRO A 56 -7.39 68.32 -50.11
CA PRO A 56 -7.64 69.37 -51.07
C PRO A 56 -6.31 69.99 -51.49
N THR A 57 -6.05 69.98 -52.79
CA THR A 57 -4.88 70.56 -53.43
C THR A 57 -4.74 72.03 -53.02
N ARG A 58 -3.73 72.32 -52.20
CA ARG A 58 -3.34 73.67 -51.80
C ARG A 58 -3.11 74.50 -53.07
N ARG A 59 -3.93 75.53 -53.33
CA ARG A 59 -3.60 76.54 -54.35
C ARG A 59 -2.28 77.19 -53.92
N GLN A 60 -1.21 76.89 -54.63
CA GLN A 60 0.08 77.59 -54.51
C GLN A 60 -0.09 79.00 -55.07
N SER A 61 -0.58 79.93 -54.27
CA SER A 61 -0.41 81.35 -54.60
C SER A 61 -0.17 82.28 -53.42
N CYS A 62 -0.19 81.82 -52.16
CA CYS A 62 0.24 82.61 -51.01
C CYS A 62 0.75 81.69 -49.87
N SER A 63 2.06 81.45 -49.79
CA SER A 63 2.67 80.81 -48.62
C SER A 63 3.69 81.74 -47.98
N VAL A 64 3.39 82.15 -46.76
CA VAL A 64 4.34 82.40 -45.67
C VAL A 64 5.47 83.39 -46.01
N VAL A 65 5.14 84.68 -46.04
CA VAL A 65 6.10 85.75 -45.69
C VAL A 65 5.31 86.86 -44.99
N ASN A 66 5.84 87.45 -43.91
CA ASN A 66 5.27 88.58 -43.16
C ASN A 66 5.26 89.92 -43.95
N THR A 67 5.10 89.85 -45.26
CA THR A 67 4.95 90.98 -46.18
C THR A 67 3.64 90.83 -46.94
N PRO A 68 2.84 91.89 -47.11
CA PRO A 68 1.58 91.82 -47.87
C PRO A 68 1.83 91.19 -49.25
N SER A 69 0.91 90.31 -49.67
CA SER A 69 1.09 89.44 -50.83
C SER A 69 1.27 90.25 -52.13
N PRO A 70 1.89 89.69 -53.18
CA PRO A 70 2.06 90.37 -54.47
C PRO A 70 0.73 90.84 -55.08
N CYS A 71 -0.38 90.13 -54.83
CA CYS A 71 -1.71 90.55 -55.26
C CYS A 71 -2.29 91.69 -54.42
N VAL A 72 -2.05 91.73 -53.10
CA VAL A 72 -2.42 92.86 -52.24
C VAL A 72 -1.59 94.10 -52.59
N ASN A 73 -0.28 93.96 -52.80
CA ASN A 73 0.57 95.07 -53.22
C ASN A 73 0.22 95.58 -54.62
N LYS A 74 -0.17 94.70 -55.57
CA LYS A 74 -0.64 95.11 -56.89
C LYS A 74 -1.92 95.95 -56.80
N THR A 75 -2.88 95.58 -55.97
CA THR A 75 -4.10 96.38 -55.77
C THR A 75 -3.82 97.68 -55.01
N ILE A 76 -2.91 97.67 -54.03
CA ILE A 76 -2.45 98.89 -53.35
C ILE A 76 -1.75 99.83 -54.34
N SER A 77 -0.85 99.34 -55.20
CA SER A 77 -0.19 100.15 -56.22
C SER A 77 -1.20 100.68 -57.25
N GLN A 78 -2.19 99.88 -57.65
CA GLN A 78 -3.28 100.36 -58.54
C GLN A 78 -4.16 101.43 -57.86
N LEU A 79 -4.39 101.33 -56.56
CA LEU A 79 -5.11 102.35 -55.79
C LEU A 79 -4.29 103.64 -55.66
N GLN A 80 -2.98 103.55 -55.42
CA GLN A 80 -2.08 104.70 -55.36
C GLN A 80 -1.90 105.37 -56.74
N GLU A 81 -1.88 104.58 -57.83
CA GLU A 81 -1.86 105.09 -59.21
C GLU A 81 -3.19 105.78 -59.57
N LEU A 82 -4.31 105.32 -59.02
CA LEU A 82 -5.61 105.97 -59.18
C LEU A 82 -5.73 107.26 -58.36
N GLU A 83 -5.15 107.27 -57.15
CA GLU A 83 -5.06 108.43 -56.26
C GLU A 83 -4.24 109.56 -56.89
N THR A 84 -3.06 109.25 -57.43
CA THR A 84 -2.23 110.21 -58.16
C THR A 84 -2.90 110.77 -59.41
N LYS A 85 -3.60 109.93 -60.20
CA LYS A 85 -4.39 110.39 -61.36
C LYS A 85 -5.60 111.24 -60.96
N MET A 86 -6.24 110.98 -59.82
CA MET A 86 -7.29 111.83 -59.28
C MET A 86 -6.73 113.20 -58.88
N GLU A 87 -5.59 113.24 -58.19
CA GLU A 87 -4.91 114.49 -57.81
C GLU A 87 -4.49 115.34 -59.02
N GLU A 88 -3.94 114.72 -60.08
CA GLU A 88 -3.61 115.40 -61.36
C GLU A 88 -4.87 115.97 -62.06
N CYS A 89 -6.01 115.29 -61.95
CA CYS A 89 -7.27 115.72 -62.55
C CYS A 89 -7.87 116.93 -61.79
N PHE A 90 -7.65 117.01 -60.47
CA PHE A 90 -8.03 118.16 -59.65
C PHE A 90 -7.11 119.37 -59.87
N GLN A 91 -5.81 119.17 -60.09
CA GLN A 91 -4.85 120.25 -60.40
C GLN A 91 -5.09 120.90 -61.79
N GLN A 92 -5.59 120.15 -62.79
CA GLN A 92 -6.00 120.73 -64.09
C GLN A 92 -7.31 121.57 -64.01
N GLN A 93 -8.08 121.43 -62.93
CA GLN A 93 -9.31 122.19 -62.68
C GLN A 93 -9.07 123.52 -61.95
N GLU A 94 -7.95 123.67 -61.23
CA GLU A 94 -7.57 124.94 -60.58
C GLU A 94 -7.02 125.99 -61.56
N ASP A 95 -6.33 125.59 -62.63
CA ASP A 95 -5.73 126.52 -63.62
C ASP A 95 -6.71 127.18 -64.61
N THR A 96 -8.01 126.81 -64.60
CA THR A 96 -9.03 127.36 -65.51
C THR A 96 -10.07 128.28 -64.82
N LEU A 97 -9.87 128.62 -63.55
CA LEU A 97 -10.80 129.45 -62.76
C LEU A 97 -10.20 130.78 -62.26
N GLU A 98 -9.32 131.44 -63.02
CA GLU A 98 -8.89 132.83 -62.78
C GLU A 98 -9.45 133.81 -63.84
N ARG A 99 -10.72 134.23 -63.69
CA ARG A 99 -11.29 135.56 -64.04
C ARG A 99 -12.82 135.50 -64.06
N GLU A 100 -13.46 135.94 -62.98
CA GLU A 100 -14.51 136.97 -63.00
C GLU A 100 -15.01 137.27 -61.57
N LYS A 101 -15.36 138.54 -61.33
CA LYS A 101 -15.44 139.19 -60.01
C LYS A 101 -16.87 139.19 -59.42
N ILE A 102 -17.01 138.73 -58.16
CA ILE A 102 -17.77 139.21 -56.96
C ILE A 102 -18.81 140.37 -57.22
N PRO A 103 -20.05 140.42 -56.64
CA PRO A 103 -20.29 140.42 -55.18
C PRO A 103 -21.62 139.93 -54.54
N ARG A 104 -21.48 139.76 -53.21
CA ARG A 104 -22.38 139.41 -52.06
C ARG A 104 -23.68 140.22 -51.93
N PHE A 105 -24.69 139.68 -51.23
CA PHE A 105 -25.48 140.31 -50.12
C PHE A 105 -26.28 139.18 -49.38
N LEU A 106 -25.95 138.84 -48.11
CA LEU A 106 -26.62 139.19 -46.83
C LEU A 106 -27.96 138.49 -46.51
N GLY A 107 -27.95 137.49 -45.61
CA GLY A 107 -28.69 137.51 -44.32
C GLY A 107 -29.81 136.46 -44.32
N VAL A 108 -30.28 135.76 -43.28
CA VAL A 108 -30.21 135.84 -41.81
C VAL A 108 -30.73 134.48 -41.26
N GLU A 109 -30.16 134.04 -40.12
CA GLU A 109 -30.67 133.17 -39.04
C GLU A 109 -31.20 131.71 -39.22
N ARG A 110 -30.44 130.80 -38.58
CA ARG A 110 -30.76 130.02 -37.35
C ARG A 110 -31.99 129.05 -37.30
N VAL A 111 -31.65 127.78 -37.04
CA VAL A 111 -32.23 126.78 -36.10
C VAL A 111 -32.69 125.43 -36.71
N LYS A 112 -32.41 124.40 -35.89
CA LYS A 112 -32.45 122.93 -35.98
C LYS A 112 -33.74 122.22 -36.46
N HIS A 113 -33.47 120.98 -36.89
CA HIS A 113 -34.25 119.72 -36.84
C HIS A 113 -35.39 119.48 -37.83
N GLY A 114 -35.37 118.26 -38.42
CA GLY A 114 -36.58 117.50 -38.75
C GLY A 114 -36.65 116.94 -40.18
N GLU A 115 -36.65 115.60 -40.25
CA GLU A 115 -37.21 114.65 -41.24
C GLU A 115 -37.84 115.13 -42.57
N GLY A 116 -37.64 114.31 -43.61
CA GLY A 116 -38.70 113.95 -44.55
C GLY A 116 -38.46 114.26 -46.03
N GLY A 117 -37.95 113.27 -46.76
CA GLY A 117 -38.66 112.69 -47.90
C GLY A 117 -38.73 113.39 -49.28
N TRP A 118 -38.54 112.53 -50.30
CA TRP A 118 -39.02 112.60 -51.70
C TRP A 118 -38.18 113.37 -52.75
N LEU A 119 -37.43 112.56 -53.52
CA LEU A 119 -37.07 112.63 -54.95
C LEU A 119 -38.22 113.15 -55.87
N PRO A 120 -38.04 113.39 -57.22
CA PRO A 120 -36.83 113.41 -58.07
C PRO A 120 -36.85 114.47 -59.23
N VAL A 121 -35.92 114.32 -60.20
CA VAL A 121 -36.02 114.71 -61.65
C VAL A 121 -35.62 116.18 -61.94
N SER A 122 -34.79 116.58 -62.93
CA SER A 122 -34.23 115.94 -64.13
C SER A 122 -33.09 116.76 -64.76
N SER A 123 -32.33 116.06 -65.60
CA SER A 123 -31.88 116.42 -66.97
C SER A 123 -30.78 117.47 -67.20
N ASP A 124 -29.68 116.90 -67.73
CA ASP A 124 -28.95 117.25 -68.96
C ASP A 124 -28.55 118.70 -69.22
N LEU A 125 -27.23 118.91 -69.40
CA LEU A 125 -26.65 119.70 -70.50
C LEU A 125 -25.12 119.47 -70.61
N SER A 126 -24.70 118.98 -71.79
CA SER A 126 -23.49 119.36 -72.55
C SER A 126 -22.07 119.03 -72.03
N ASP A 127 -21.60 117.84 -72.42
CA ASP A 127 -20.40 117.59 -73.27
C ASP A 127 -19.10 118.42 -73.05
N LYS A 128 -18.25 117.97 -72.11
CA LYS A 128 -16.77 118.01 -72.14
C LYS A 128 -16.13 116.90 -71.26
N ASP A 129 -16.69 115.69 -71.25
CA ASP A 129 -16.35 114.64 -70.26
C ASP A 129 -15.59 113.42 -70.81
N GLY A 130 -14.75 113.60 -71.83
CA GLY A 130 -13.92 112.51 -72.36
C GLY A 130 -12.84 112.00 -71.39
N LYS A 131 -12.34 112.84 -70.47
CA LYS A 131 -11.35 112.46 -69.45
C LYS A 131 -12.00 111.94 -68.15
N ILE A 132 -13.17 112.44 -67.79
CA ILE A 132 -13.88 112.02 -66.57
C ILE A 132 -14.49 110.62 -66.74
N LEU A 133 -14.94 110.26 -67.94
CA LEU A 133 -15.51 108.93 -68.22
C LEU A 133 -14.46 107.80 -68.15
N ALA A 134 -13.23 108.06 -68.63
CA ALA A 134 -12.12 107.11 -68.57
C ALA A 134 -11.68 106.84 -67.12
N LEU A 135 -11.62 107.90 -66.30
CA LEU A 135 -11.27 107.82 -64.88
C LEU A 135 -12.35 107.06 -64.08
N LYS A 136 -13.63 107.22 -64.44
CA LYS A 136 -14.74 106.45 -63.86
C LYS A 136 -14.67 104.96 -64.20
N GLN A 137 -14.31 104.60 -65.44
CA GLN A 137 -14.11 103.20 -65.83
C GLN A 137 -12.88 102.59 -65.13
N GLU A 138 -11.76 103.29 -65.03
CA GLU A 138 -10.59 102.82 -64.28
C GLU A 138 -10.93 102.61 -62.79
N MET A 139 -11.65 103.55 -62.17
CA MET A 139 -12.12 103.44 -60.79
C MET A 139 -13.02 102.21 -60.59
N GLU A 140 -13.94 101.95 -61.50
CA GLU A 140 -14.85 100.81 -61.44
C GLU A 140 -14.11 99.46 -61.62
N THR A 141 -13.07 99.43 -62.48
CA THR A 141 -12.22 98.24 -62.63
C THR A 141 -11.37 97.97 -61.39
N VAL A 142 -10.79 99.01 -60.77
CA VAL A 142 -9.98 98.87 -59.54
C VAL A 142 -10.86 98.48 -58.35
N LEU A 143 -12.05 99.07 -58.20
CA LEU A 143 -13.01 98.68 -57.18
C LEU A 143 -13.50 97.24 -57.39
N SER A 144 -13.76 96.82 -58.62
CA SER A 144 -14.15 95.43 -58.92
C SER A 144 -13.04 94.44 -58.59
N ALA A 145 -11.79 94.77 -58.90
CA ALA A 145 -10.61 93.97 -58.53
C ALA A 145 -10.42 93.90 -57.01
N ALA A 146 -10.62 95.01 -56.29
CA ALA A 146 -10.54 95.07 -54.84
C ALA A 146 -11.68 94.25 -54.18
N ILE A 147 -12.91 94.33 -54.70
CA ILE A 147 -14.04 93.52 -54.21
C ILE A 147 -13.80 92.03 -54.46
N GLN A 148 -13.27 91.65 -55.63
CA GLN A 148 -12.91 90.25 -55.91
C GLN A 148 -11.79 89.75 -54.99
N LEU A 149 -10.77 90.58 -54.72
CA LEU A 149 -9.70 90.23 -53.78
C LEU A 149 -10.24 90.06 -52.36
N ILE A 150 -11.06 90.99 -51.86
CA ILE A 150 -11.69 90.90 -50.53
C ILE A 150 -12.52 89.62 -50.41
N ARG A 151 -13.31 89.28 -51.43
CA ARG A 151 -14.09 88.04 -51.46
C ARG A 151 -13.19 86.81 -51.41
N SER A 152 -12.08 86.80 -52.16
CA SER A 152 -11.12 85.68 -52.13
C SER A 152 -10.40 85.54 -50.79
N LEU A 153 -10.03 86.66 -50.15
CA LEU A 153 -9.39 86.65 -48.83
C LEU A 153 -10.37 86.21 -47.74
N GLU A 154 -11.64 86.57 -47.87
CA GLU A 154 -12.68 86.16 -46.93
C GLU A 154 -13.04 84.67 -47.08
N THR A 155 -13.01 84.12 -48.30
CA THR A 155 -13.10 82.66 -48.51
C THR A 155 -11.89 81.94 -47.93
N ASP A 156 -10.68 82.45 -48.16
CA ASP A 156 -9.44 81.87 -47.62
C ASP A 156 -9.44 81.92 -46.07
N ARG A 157 -9.97 83.00 -45.48
CA ARG A 157 -10.16 83.14 -44.03
C ARG A 157 -11.12 82.08 -43.50
N GLY A 158 -12.26 81.89 -44.17
CA GLY A 158 -13.25 80.87 -43.82
C GLY A 158 -12.66 79.45 -43.87
N GLU A 159 -11.98 79.12 -44.97
CA GLU A 159 -11.31 77.81 -45.15
C GLU A 159 -10.22 77.58 -44.09
N ALA A 160 -9.43 78.60 -43.74
CA ALA A 160 -8.42 78.51 -42.69
C ALA A 160 -9.04 78.30 -41.29
N GLU A 161 -10.17 78.94 -40.99
CA GLU A 161 -10.91 78.73 -39.75
C GLU A 161 -11.50 77.32 -39.65
N GLU A 162 -12.03 76.78 -40.75
CA GLU A 162 -12.52 75.41 -40.83
C GLU A 162 -11.39 74.38 -40.68
N ALA A 163 -10.26 74.58 -41.36
CA ALA A 163 -9.06 73.74 -41.21
C ALA A 163 -8.54 73.78 -39.76
N LEU A 164 -8.56 74.95 -39.11
CA LEU A 164 -8.18 75.08 -37.70
C LEU A 164 -9.14 74.32 -36.77
N LYS A 165 -10.45 74.33 -37.05
CA LYS A 165 -11.44 73.55 -36.27
C LYS A 165 -11.21 72.05 -36.44
N LEU A 166 -10.94 71.58 -37.67
CA LEU A 166 -10.62 70.18 -37.95
C LEU A 166 -9.33 69.73 -37.24
N GLU A 167 -8.27 70.54 -37.28
CA GLU A 167 -7.03 70.22 -36.56
C GLU A 167 -7.21 70.24 -35.03
N LYS A 168 -8.04 71.14 -34.49
CA LYS A 168 -8.41 71.11 -33.06
C LYS A 168 -9.17 69.83 -32.70
N LEU A 169 -10.06 69.35 -33.57
CA LEU A 169 -10.80 68.10 -33.37
C LEU A 169 -9.85 66.89 -33.44
N ARG A 170 -8.99 66.84 -34.46
CA ARG A 170 -7.96 65.81 -34.63
C ARG A 170 -7.03 65.76 -33.42
N ARG A 171 -6.56 66.91 -32.94
CA ARG A 171 -5.74 67.00 -31.72
C ARG A 171 -6.47 66.40 -30.52
N LYS A 172 -7.76 66.72 -30.31
CA LYS A 172 -8.55 66.13 -29.22
C LYS A 172 -8.64 64.61 -29.35
N GLN A 173 -8.90 64.09 -30.54
CA GLN A 173 -8.95 62.63 -30.78
C GLN A 173 -7.61 61.95 -30.51
N ILE A 174 -6.50 62.56 -30.97
CA ILE A 174 -5.16 62.05 -30.71
C ILE A 174 -4.85 62.08 -29.21
N CYS A 175 -5.15 63.17 -28.51
CA CYS A 175 -4.99 63.25 -27.06
C CYS A 175 -5.79 62.15 -26.34
N MET A 176 -7.07 61.96 -26.69
CA MET A 176 -7.88 60.88 -26.09
C MET A 176 -7.30 59.49 -26.34
N LYS A 177 -6.70 59.24 -27.53
CA LYS A 177 -6.04 57.97 -27.85
C LYS A 177 -4.71 57.80 -27.11
N ILE A 178 -3.95 58.88 -26.93
CA ILE A 178 -2.73 58.87 -26.11
C ILE A 178 -3.09 58.61 -24.65
N ASP A 179 -4.12 59.27 -24.13
CA ASP A 179 -4.58 59.13 -22.75
C ASP A 179 -5.08 57.70 -22.49
N SER A 180 -5.85 57.11 -23.40
CA SER A 180 -6.33 55.73 -23.25
C SER A 180 -5.19 54.70 -23.31
N LEU A 181 -4.21 54.89 -24.21
CA LEU A 181 -3.02 54.04 -24.28
C LEU A 181 -2.13 54.21 -23.04
N SER A 182 -2.02 55.42 -22.52
CA SER A 182 -1.25 55.71 -21.29
C SER A 182 -1.92 55.11 -20.07
N LEU A 183 -3.25 55.22 -19.96
CA LEU A 183 -4.04 54.57 -18.91
C LEU A 183 -3.87 53.05 -18.98
N TRP A 184 -3.99 52.46 -20.17
CA TRP A 184 -3.78 51.02 -20.37
C TRP A 184 -2.36 50.61 -19.96
N ARG A 185 -1.34 51.38 -20.35
CA ARG A 185 0.05 51.12 -19.98
C ARG A 185 0.30 51.25 -18.47
N LEU A 186 -0.40 52.15 -17.79
CA LEU A 186 -0.23 52.38 -16.35
C LEU A 186 -1.02 51.42 -15.46
N GLN A 187 -2.19 50.95 -15.92
CA GLN A 187 -3.08 50.12 -15.13
C GLN A 187 -3.08 48.66 -15.59
N GLU A 188 -3.38 48.42 -16.86
CA GLU A 188 -3.61 47.06 -17.38
C GLU A 188 -2.30 46.31 -17.63
N LEU A 189 -1.26 47.00 -18.12
CA LEU A 189 0.02 46.35 -18.41
C LEU A 189 0.71 45.81 -17.14
N PRO A 190 0.82 46.55 -16.02
CA PRO A 190 1.39 46.00 -14.78
C PRO A 190 0.56 44.85 -14.23
N VAL A 191 -0.77 44.90 -14.31
CA VAL A 191 -1.64 43.81 -13.88
C VAL A 191 -1.45 42.57 -14.75
N ALA A 192 -1.32 42.72 -16.07
CA ALA A 192 -1.03 41.61 -16.98
C ALA A 192 0.34 40.99 -16.69
N VAL A 193 1.38 41.83 -16.52
CA VAL A 193 2.73 41.38 -16.17
C VAL A 193 2.76 40.68 -14.81
N GLN A 194 2.04 41.21 -13.82
CA GLN A 194 1.91 40.59 -12.51
C GLN A 194 1.22 39.23 -12.58
N LYS A 195 0.17 39.08 -13.39
CA LYS A 195 -0.50 37.78 -13.61
C LYS A 195 0.43 36.74 -14.23
N GLU A 196 1.26 37.15 -15.20
CA GLU A 196 2.26 36.27 -15.80
C GLU A 196 3.34 35.88 -14.78
N HIS A 197 3.80 36.82 -13.94
CA HIS A 197 4.72 36.51 -12.85
C HIS A 197 4.08 35.58 -11.82
N GLU A 198 2.82 35.76 -11.43
CA GLU A 198 2.11 34.87 -10.52
C GLU A 198 1.91 33.48 -11.10
N ALA A 199 1.63 33.37 -12.41
CA ALA A 199 1.58 32.08 -13.10
C ALA A 199 2.95 31.39 -13.11
N CYS A 200 4.00 32.13 -13.49
CA CYS A 200 5.37 31.62 -13.49
C CYS A 200 5.84 31.20 -12.09
N VAL A 201 5.52 31.97 -11.05
CA VAL A 201 5.85 31.63 -9.66
C VAL A 201 5.16 30.33 -9.25
N LYS A 202 3.89 30.13 -9.61
CA LYS A 202 3.18 28.86 -9.33
C LYS A 202 3.90 27.68 -9.97
N ASP A 203 4.17 27.76 -11.27
CA ASP A 203 4.88 26.70 -12.00
C ASP A 203 6.26 26.43 -11.39
N VAL A 204 7.02 27.49 -11.05
CA VAL A 204 8.32 27.37 -10.40
C VAL A 204 8.19 26.69 -9.03
N THR A 205 7.21 27.06 -8.20
CA THR A 205 7.01 26.43 -6.89
C THR A 205 6.58 24.97 -6.99
N GLU A 206 5.77 24.62 -8.00
CA GLU A 206 5.38 23.24 -8.28
C GLU A 206 6.58 22.40 -8.70
N ILE A 207 7.42 22.91 -9.61
CA ILE A 207 8.67 22.25 -10.02
C ILE A 207 9.61 22.07 -8.82
N HIS A 208 9.78 23.09 -7.98
CA HIS A 208 10.60 22.97 -6.77
C HIS A 208 10.06 21.89 -5.83
N TRP A 209 8.74 21.81 -5.65
CA TRP A 209 8.12 20.77 -4.82
C TRP A 209 8.37 19.36 -5.38
N TYR A 210 8.26 19.17 -6.70
CA TYR A 210 8.59 17.89 -7.34
C TYR A 210 10.07 17.56 -7.17
N LEU A 211 10.96 18.52 -7.39
CA LEU A 211 12.40 18.34 -7.25
C LEU A 211 12.77 17.95 -5.81
N ASP A 212 12.23 18.64 -4.81
CA ASP A 212 12.47 18.34 -3.39
C ASP A 212 11.93 16.96 -2.99
N THR A 213 10.81 16.55 -3.59
CA THR A 213 10.24 15.22 -3.36
C THR A 213 11.13 14.13 -3.96
N GLU A 214 11.60 14.33 -5.19
CA GLU A 214 12.51 13.42 -5.87
C GLU A 214 13.89 13.37 -5.20
N VAL A 215 14.44 14.49 -4.74
CA VAL A 215 15.69 14.54 -3.98
C VAL A 215 15.55 13.79 -2.65
N ARG A 216 14.43 13.95 -1.93
CA ARG A 216 14.17 13.17 -0.70
C ARG A 216 14.02 11.68 -1.00
N ARG A 217 13.36 11.32 -2.10
CA ARG A 217 13.25 9.92 -2.54
C ARG A 217 14.63 9.33 -2.86
N LEU A 218 15.46 10.07 -3.60
CA LEU A 218 16.81 9.67 -3.96
C LEU A 218 17.70 9.49 -2.72
N LYS A 219 17.63 10.39 -1.74
CA LYS A 219 18.37 10.25 -0.47
C LYS A 219 17.95 9.00 0.31
N ARG A 220 16.66 8.69 0.38
CA ARG A 220 16.17 7.44 1.02
C ARG A 220 16.70 6.22 0.29
N LEU A 221 16.58 6.19 -1.04
CA LEU A 221 17.10 5.09 -1.85
C LEU A 221 18.61 4.92 -1.71
N GLN A 222 19.38 6.01 -1.63
CA GLN A 222 20.82 5.95 -1.38
C GLN A 222 21.16 5.36 0.00
N TYR A 223 20.39 5.72 1.03
CA TYR A 223 20.56 5.15 2.37
C TYR A 223 20.23 3.64 2.38
N GLU A 224 19.10 3.26 1.78
CA GLU A 224 18.69 1.85 1.66
C GLU A 224 19.74 1.03 0.88
N VAL A 225 20.28 1.58 -0.21
CA VAL A 225 21.36 0.94 -0.98
C VAL A 225 22.62 0.79 -0.13
N ALA A 226 23.03 1.80 0.64
CA ALA A 226 24.20 1.71 1.51
C ALA A 226 24.03 0.65 2.60
N GLU A 227 22.84 0.54 3.20
CA GLU A 227 22.52 -0.49 4.20
C GLU A 227 22.57 -1.91 3.58
N VAL A 228 22.02 -2.07 2.37
CA VAL A 228 22.10 -3.33 1.62
C VAL A 228 23.54 -3.66 1.23
N GLU A 229 24.34 -2.67 0.84
CA GLU A 229 25.76 -2.88 0.53
C GLU A 229 26.56 -3.31 1.77
N GLU A 230 26.33 -2.69 2.93
CA GLU A 230 26.98 -3.07 4.19
C GLU A 230 26.63 -4.51 4.59
N THR A 231 25.35 -4.87 4.52
CA THR A 231 24.90 -6.24 4.82
C THR A 231 25.45 -7.25 3.82
N ASN A 232 25.52 -6.89 2.53
CA ASN A 232 26.11 -7.74 1.51
C ASN A 232 27.63 -7.95 1.73
N VAL A 233 28.36 -6.92 2.19
CA VAL A 233 29.77 -7.05 2.58
C VAL A 233 29.91 -8.04 3.75
N LYS A 234 29.07 -7.92 4.79
CA LYS A 234 29.07 -8.87 5.93
C LYS A 234 28.78 -10.31 5.50
N ILE A 235 27.78 -10.51 4.64
CA ILE A 235 27.46 -11.83 4.08
C ILE A 235 28.66 -12.37 3.28
N GLN A 236 29.33 -11.52 2.50
CA GLN A 236 30.50 -11.94 1.73
C GLN A 236 31.67 -12.32 2.64
N GLU A 237 31.87 -11.62 3.75
CA GLU A 237 32.84 -11.97 4.80
C GLU A 237 32.51 -13.32 5.43
N ASP A 238 31.24 -13.56 5.78
CA ASP A 238 30.76 -14.84 6.31
C ASP A 238 30.97 -15.97 5.30
N ILE A 239 30.62 -15.77 4.02
CA ILE A 239 30.87 -16.74 2.94
C ILE A 239 32.37 -17.03 2.83
N ASN A 240 33.22 -16.01 2.91
CA ASN A 240 34.67 -16.19 2.84
C ASN A 240 35.20 -16.96 4.07
N CYS A 241 34.63 -16.71 5.25
CA CYS A 241 34.91 -17.46 6.47
C CYS A 241 34.53 -18.94 6.30
N MET A 242 33.32 -19.22 5.84
CA MET A 242 32.84 -20.58 5.57
C MET A 242 33.69 -21.30 4.53
N LYS A 243 34.10 -20.61 3.45
CA LYS A 243 35.02 -21.16 2.44
C LYS A 243 36.39 -21.53 2.99
N LYS A 244 36.91 -20.77 3.96
CA LYS A 244 38.18 -21.09 4.64
C LYS A 244 38.06 -22.28 5.58
N HIS A 245 36.93 -22.41 6.28
CA HIS A 245 36.74 -23.46 7.29
C HIS A 245 36.16 -24.78 6.76
N SER A 246 35.43 -24.76 5.64
CA SER A 246 34.92 -25.98 4.98
C SER A 246 35.97 -27.06 4.74
N PRO A 247 37.16 -26.78 4.16
CA PRO A 247 38.16 -27.82 3.94
C PRO A 247 38.75 -28.37 5.24
N LEU A 248 38.87 -27.55 6.29
CA LEU A 248 39.34 -28.01 7.61
C LEU A 248 38.33 -28.94 8.28
N LEU A 249 37.04 -28.65 8.14
CA LEU A 249 35.95 -29.53 8.60
C LEU A 249 35.94 -30.85 7.83
N GLU A 250 36.14 -30.81 6.53
CA GLU A 250 36.22 -32.01 5.69
C GLU A 250 37.45 -32.87 6.05
N GLU A 251 38.62 -32.26 6.26
CA GLU A 251 39.81 -32.95 6.73
C GLU A 251 39.60 -33.56 8.12
N LYS A 252 39.01 -32.81 9.06
CA LYS A 252 38.68 -33.33 10.40
C LYS A 252 37.74 -34.53 10.32
N LEU A 253 36.70 -34.44 9.49
CA LEU A 253 35.74 -35.53 9.30
C LEU A 253 36.43 -36.78 8.72
N GLN A 254 37.32 -36.61 7.74
CA GLN A 254 38.11 -37.71 7.19
C GLN A 254 39.00 -38.36 8.25
N LEU A 255 39.66 -37.57 9.10
CA LEU A 255 40.47 -38.07 10.20
C LEU A 255 39.63 -38.82 11.26
N GLU A 256 38.45 -38.32 11.59
CA GLU A 256 37.50 -39.00 12.48
C GLU A 256 37.03 -40.34 11.89
N CYS A 257 36.70 -40.38 10.60
CA CYS A 257 36.36 -41.62 9.89
C CYS A 257 37.50 -42.65 9.96
N ILE A 258 38.74 -42.24 9.68
CA ILE A 258 39.92 -43.12 9.78
C ILE A 258 40.11 -43.62 11.22
N SER A 259 39.85 -42.77 12.22
CA SER A 259 39.92 -43.14 13.63
C SER A 259 38.84 -44.17 14.00
N LEU A 260 37.61 -43.98 13.54
CA LEU A 260 36.50 -44.92 13.73
C LEU A 260 36.79 -46.28 13.09
N GLU A 261 37.29 -46.31 11.86
CA GLU A 261 37.71 -47.54 11.18
C GLU A 261 38.78 -48.29 11.98
N ARG A 262 39.77 -47.56 12.51
CA ARG A 262 40.83 -48.14 13.36
C ARG A 262 40.26 -48.69 14.67
N MET A 263 39.33 -48.00 15.32
CA MET A 263 38.67 -48.50 16.52
C MET A 263 37.86 -49.76 16.23
N GLN A 264 37.15 -49.80 15.10
CA GLN A 264 36.38 -50.97 14.69
C GLN A 264 37.28 -52.18 14.41
N LEU A 265 38.42 -51.97 13.75
CA LEU A 265 39.43 -53.01 13.54
C LEU A 265 39.95 -53.55 14.87
N ASN A 266 40.26 -52.67 15.83
CA ASN A 266 40.73 -53.07 17.16
C ASN A 266 39.66 -53.82 17.94
N LYS A 267 38.40 -53.40 17.86
CA LYS A 267 37.26 -54.10 18.45
C LYS A 267 37.12 -55.51 17.88
N ASN A 268 37.24 -55.67 16.56
CA ASN A 268 37.16 -56.98 15.92
C ASN A 268 38.30 -57.90 16.39
N LYS A 269 39.54 -57.40 16.45
CA LYS A 269 40.68 -58.17 17.00
C LYS A 269 40.45 -58.58 18.46
N ALA A 270 39.92 -57.67 19.29
CA ALA A 270 39.60 -57.97 20.69
C ALA A 270 38.49 -59.02 20.80
N LEU A 271 37.48 -58.97 19.93
CA LEU A 271 36.40 -59.96 19.88
C LEU A 271 36.91 -61.33 19.44
N GLU A 272 37.80 -61.40 18.45
CA GLU A 272 38.47 -62.64 18.03
C GLU A 272 39.26 -63.27 19.18
N LEU A 273 40.05 -62.46 19.90
CA LEU A 273 40.78 -62.91 21.10
C LEU A 273 39.83 -63.38 22.20
N TYR A 274 38.76 -62.63 22.48
CA TYR A 274 37.75 -63.01 23.46
C TYR A 274 37.11 -64.34 23.11
N ASN A 275 36.69 -64.53 21.86
CA ASN A 275 36.08 -65.77 21.40
C ASN A 275 37.06 -66.96 21.50
N ALA A 276 38.35 -66.75 21.19
CA ALA A 276 39.38 -67.77 21.35
C ALA A 276 39.56 -68.16 22.82
N VAL A 277 39.66 -67.18 23.74
CA VAL A 277 39.76 -67.43 25.19
C VAL A 277 38.51 -68.11 25.72
N HIS A 278 37.32 -67.67 25.30
CA HIS A 278 36.05 -68.25 25.71
C HIS A 278 35.95 -69.72 25.29
N LYS A 279 36.37 -70.05 24.06
CA LYS A 279 36.42 -71.44 23.59
C LYS A 279 37.36 -72.30 24.45
N ILE A 280 38.55 -71.80 24.78
CA ILE A 280 39.49 -72.50 25.67
C ILE A 280 38.84 -72.70 27.05
N TYR A 281 38.19 -71.67 27.59
CA TYR A 281 37.47 -71.75 28.85
C TYR A 281 36.40 -72.84 28.84
N GLU A 282 35.55 -72.90 27.81
CA GLU A 282 34.54 -73.95 27.66
C GLU A 282 35.15 -75.36 27.59
N GLU A 283 36.26 -75.51 26.85
CA GLU A 283 36.99 -76.77 26.76
C GLU A 283 37.57 -77.20 28.11
N THR A 284 38.13 -76.25 28.88
CA THR A 284 38.65 -76.54 30.23
C THR A 284 37.53 -76.87 31.21
N LEU A 285 36.38 -76.20 31.12
CA LEU A 285 35.21 -76.48 31.95
C LEU A 285 34.69 -77.89 31.70
N LYS A 286 34.58 -78.31 30.42
CA LYS A 286 34.20 -79.67 30.05
C LYS A 286 35.18 -80.71 30.62
N LYS A 287 36.48 -80.47 30.51
CA LYS A 287 37.52 -81.35 31.08
C LYS A 287 37.43 -81.42 32.61
N TYR A 288 37.19 -80.29 33.28
CA TYR A 288 36.99 -80.24 34.72
C TYR A 288 35.75 -81.05 35.14
N GLN A 289 34.62 -80.85 34.46
CA GLN A 289 33.40 -81.64 34.73
C GLN A 289 33.65 -83.14 34.53
N GLN A 290 34.35 -83.55 33.47
CA GLN A 290 34.66 -84.95 33.22
C GLN A 290 35.56 -85.55 34.30
N THR A 291 36.60 -84.84 34.71
CA THR A 291 37.52 -85.29 35.78
C THR A 291 36.83 -85.35 37.15
N THR A 292 35.95 -84.39 37.47
CA THR A 292 35.15 -84.46 38.70
C THR A 292 34.20 -85.67 38.69
N LEU A 293 33.57 -85.97 37.55
CA LEU A 293 32.71 -87.16 37.41
C LEU A 293 33.51 -88.46 37.60
N GLN A 294 34.71 -88.54 37.01
CA GLN A 294 35.62 -89.68 37.21
C GLN A 294 36.02 -89.83 38.67
N ALA A 295 36.43 -88.75 39.34
CA ALA A 295 36.79 -88.78 40.76
C ALA A 295 35.61 -89.19 41.67
N VAL A 296 34.38 -88.76 41.36
CA VAL A 296 33.17 -89.19 42.07
C VAL A 296 32.93 -90.69 41.87
N ASN A 297 33.10 -91.20 40.65
CA ASN A 297 32.93 -92.61 40.34
C ASN A 297 34.00 -93.49 41.02
N GLU A 298 35.27 -93.05 41.01
CA GLU A 298 36.35 -93.71 41.75
C GLU A 298 36.09 -93.72 43.26
N ARG A 299 35.61 -92.60 43.82
CA ARG A 299 35.19 -92.55 45.22
C ARG A 299 34.05 -93.53 45.52
N ALA A 300 33.04 -93.61 44.65
CA ALA A 300 31.95 -94.56 44.81
C ALA A 300 32.47 -96.01 44.78
N ASN A 301 33.34 -96.36 43.83
CA ASN A 301 33.99 -97.67 43.76
C ASN A 301 34.78 -97.97 45.04
N MET A 302 35.64 -97.06 45.49
CA MET A 302 36.40 -97.23 46.73
C MET A 302 35.48 -97.40 47.95
N THR A 303 34.36 -96.66 48.02
CA THR A 303 33.39 -96.85 49.12
C THR A 303 32.73 -98.23 49.08
N THR A 304 32.41 -98.76 47.90
CA THR A 304 31.88 -100.13 47.77
C THR A 304 32.92 -101.19 48.13
N GLU A 305 34.19 -101.00 47.77
CA GLU A 305 35.29 -101.90 48.15
C GLU A 305 35.54 -101.88 49.66
N LEU A 306 35.53 -100.70 50.28
CA LEU A 306 35.65 -100.55 51.73
C LEU A 306 34.45 -101.16 52.47
N GLN A 307 33.23 -101.03 51.93
CA GLN A 307 32.04 -101.64 52.49
C GLN A 307 32.10 -103.17 52.40
N ASN A 308 32.48 -103.72 51.24
CA ASN A 308 32.72 -105.15 51.07
C ASN A 308 33.83 -105.67 52.01
N GLY A 309 34.89 -104.88 52.21
CA GLY A 309 35.95 -105.19 53.17
C GLY A 309 35.44 -105.20 54.62
N ARG A 310 34.62 -104.20 54.98
CA ARG A 310 33.97 -104.11 56.30
C ARG A 310 33.04 -105.30 56.53
N GLU A 311 32.21 -105.66 55.57
CA GLU A 311 31.30 -106.82 55.63
C GLU A 311 32.07 -108.12 55.79
N LYS A 312 33.21 -108.31 55.11
CA LYS A 312 34.09 -109.47 55.32
C LYS A 312 34.69 -109.52 56.72
N VAL A 313 35.14 -108.38 57.25
CA VAL A 313 35.67 -108.30 58.62
C VAL A 313 34.57 -108.57 59.64
N GLU A 314 33.38 -108.01 59.45
CA GLU A 314 32.21 -108.26 60.31
C GLU A 314 31.75 -109.73 60.20
N TYR A 315 31.82 -110.34 59.03
CA TYR A 315 31.61 -111.77 58.83
C TYR A 315 32.64 -112.61 59.60
N TYR A 316 33.94 -112.26 59.54
CA TYR A 316 34.96 -112.98 60.32
C TYR A 316 34.85 -112.72 61.82
N GLN A 317 34.44 -111.52 62.22
CA GLN A 317 34.19 -111.16 63.62
C GLN A 317 33.01 -111.95 64.18
N THR A 318 31.91 -112.03 63.42
CA THR A 318 30.73 -112.82 63.79
C THR A 318 31.01 -114.32 63.75
N GLN A 319 31.85 -114.83 62.84
CA GLN A 319 32.37 -116.21 62.86
C GLN A 319 33.24 -116.48 64.09
N LEU A 320 34.07 -115.53 64.49
CA LEU A 320 34.89 -115.65 65.70
C LEU A 320 34.03 -115.59 66.96
N ASP A 321 33.07 -114.67 67.01
CA ASP A 321 32.16 -114.53 68.14
C ASP A 321 31.15 -115.68 68.20
N SER A 322 30.74 -116.25 67.06
CA SER A 322 29.96 -117.49 67.01
C SER A 322 30.79 -118.71 67.35
N SER A 323 32.09 -118.75 67.04
CA SER A 323 33.00 -119.80 67.52
C SER A 323 33.24 -119.69 69.02
N LYS A 324 33.37 -118.48 69.56
CA LYS A 324 33.42 -118.22 71.01
C LYS A 324 32.09 -118.53 71.69
N SER A 325 30.95 -118.20 71.08
CA SER A 325 29.62 -118.59 71.55
C SER A 325 29.51 -120.11 71.49
N LEU A 326 29.87 -120.79 70.41
CA LEU A 326 29.93 -122.25 70.33
C LEU A 326 30.85 -122.85 71.39
N TRP A 327 31.96 -122.20 71.72
CA TRP A 327 32.83 -122.65 72.81
C TRP A 327 32.17 -122.45 74.18
N ALA A 328 31.50 -121.31 74.39
CA ALA A 328 30.69 -121.03 75.58
C ALA A 328 29.44 -121.92 75.65
N ASP A 329 28.87 -122.32 74.52
CA ASP A 329 27.67 -123.12 74.35
C ASP A 329 28.00 -124.60 74.36
N TYR A 330 29.21 -125.03 73.99
CA TYR A 330 29.72 -126.37 74.32
C TYR A 330 30.05 -126.42 75.81
N SER A 331 30.62 -125.36 76.39
CA SER A 331 30.79 -125.27 77.84
C SER A 331 29.43 -125.27 78.56
N LYS A 332 28.42 -124.61 77.98
CA LYS A 332 27.06 -124.50 78.51
C LYS A 332 26.22 -125.74 78.23
N MET A 333 26.35 -126.40 77.08
CA MET A 333 25.74 -127.70 76.77
C MET A 333 26.39 -128.80 77.57
N ILE A 334 27.69 -128.72 77.88
CA ILE A 334 28.31 -129.59 78.87
C ILE A 334 27.62 -129.40 80.24
N THR A 335 27.14 -128.20 80.58
CA THR A 335 26.37 -127.93 81.81
C THR A 335 24.83 -128.06 81.69
N GLU A 336 24.26 -127.97 80.49
CA GLU A 336 22.81 -127.97 80.19
C GLU A 336 22.34 -129.30 79.61
N THR A 337 23.18 -130.13 78.99
CA THR A 337 22.89 -131.58 78.91
C THR A 337 22.89 -132.21 80.30
N THR A 338 23.56 -131.58 81.27
CA THR A 338 23.37 -131.86 82.69
C THR A 338 22.01 -131.38 83.23
N GLN A 339 21.20 -130.57 82.51
CA GLN A 339 19.98 -129.88 83.02
C GLN A 339 18.69 -129.96 82.16
N LYS A 340 18.74 -130.15 80.82
CA LYS A 340 17.57 -130.29 79.91
C LYS A 340 17.18 -131.75 79.65
N ILE A 341 17.91 -132.69 80.24
CA ILE A 341 17.30 -133.94 80.70
C ILE A 341 16.10 -133.62 81.62
N ASP A 342 16.09 -132.49 82.34
CA ASP A 342 15.10 -132.25 83.40
C ASP A 342 13.77 -131.59 82.95
N SER A 343 13.54 -131.12 81.69
CA SER A 343 12.33 -130.26 81.45
C SER A 343 11.58 -130.20 80.10
N SER A 344 12.05 -130.67 78.93
CA SER A 344 11.30 -130.51 77.64
C SER A 344 10.20 -131.56 77.43
N GLN A 345 9.52 -131.83 78.53
CA GLN A 345 8.44 -132.77 78.68
C GLN A 345 7.07 -132.17 78.33
N ASP A 346 6.93 -130.85 78.12
CA ASP A 346 5.59 -130.24 78.16
C ASP A 346 4.91 -129.81 76.85
N LYS A 347 4.90 -128.56 76.34
CA LYS A 347 3.71 -128.11 75.57
C LYS A 347 4.04 -127.30 74.30
N LEU A 348 3.56 -127.67 73.10
CA LEU A 348 2.20 -127.43 72.53
C LEU A 348 1.93 -125.93 72.27
N LYS A 349 1.81 -125.48 71.01
CA LYS A 349 0.57 -125.35 70.21
C LYS A 349 -0.41 -124.28 70.72
N GLU A 350 -1.03 -123.62 69.73
CA GLU A 350 -2.41 -123.11 69.71
C GLU A 350 -2.57 -121.58 69.70
N ALA A 351 -2.85 -121.03 68.51
CA ALA A 351 -4.02 -120.18 68.22
C ALA A 351 -3.75 -118.98 67.27
N GLU A 352 -4.53 -118.92 66.17
CA GLU A 352 -4.67 -117.81 65.20
C GLU A 352 -6.08 -117.88 64.55
N LYS A 353 -6.78 -116.74 64.31
CA LYS A 353 -7.67 -116.42 63.10
C LYS A 353 -8.65 -115.18 63.17
N LYS A 354 -8.65 -114.32 62.08
CA LYS A 354 -9.76 -113.68 61.23
C LYS A 354 -10.34 -112.20 61.38
N ARG A 355 -10.62 -111.44 60.23
CA ARG A 355 -11.83 -110.54 59.80
C ARG A 355 -11.60 -109.32 58.77
N GLY A 356 -12.57 -108.86 57.87
CA GLY A 356 -12.66 -107.54 57.05
C GLY A 356 -13.85 -107.29 56.00
N SER A 357 -14.24 -106.02 55.56
CA SER A 357 -14.94 -105.53 54.25
C SER A 357 -15.59 -104.05 54.13
N VAL A 358 -15.77 -103.44 52.88
CA VAL A 358 -16.75 -102.37 52.28
C VAL A 358 -16.32 -100.91 51.80
N HIS A 359 -16.73 -100.35 50.59
CA HIS A 359 -17.35 -98.97 50.25
C HIS A 359 -17.26 -98.35 48.78
N GLU A 360 -18.35 -97.90 48.10
CA GLU A 360 -18.40 -97.50 46.64
C GLU A 360 -19.58 -96.52 46.18
N LYS A 361 -19.54 -95.15 46.19
CA LYS A 361 -20.76 -94.30 45.86
C LYS A 361 -20.66 -92.87 45.18
N GLU A 362 -19.65 -92.47 44.39
CA GLU A 362 -19.40 -91.02 44.10
C GLU A 362 -19.83 -90.37 42.74
N THR A 363 -20.51 -91.00 41.76
CA THR A 363 -20.43 -90.55 40.33
C THR A 363 -21.60 -89.81 39.61
N SER A 364 -22.51 -89.02 40.21
CA SER A 364 -23.76 -88.57 39.51
C SER A 364 -23.97 -87.09 39.05
N LEU A 365 -23.05 -86.13 39.16
CA LEU A 365 -23.39 -84.68 39.03
C LEU A 365 -23.01 -83.88 37.76
N ASN A 366 -22.42 -84.45 36.70
CA ASN A 366 -21.80 -83.66 35.60
C ASN A 366 -22.64 -83.36 34.32
N ARG A 367 -23.99 -83.44 34.31
CA ARG A 367 -24.77 -83.41 33.04
C ARG A 367 -25.59 -82.12 32.71
N LYS A 368 -25.63 -81.05 33.51
CA LYS A 368 -26.64 -79.97 33.35
C LYS A 368 -26.20 -78.64 32.69
N ILE A 369 -24.98 -78.53 32.16
CA ILE A 369 -24.39 -77.22 31.77
C ILE A 369 -24.47 -76.89 30.25
N SER A 370 -24.85 -77.82 29.37
CA SER A 370 -24.72 -77.58 27.91
C SER A 370 -25.95 -77.04 27.15
N GLU A 371 -27.11 -76.84 27.79
CA GLU A 371 -28.39 -76.54 27.10
C GLU A 371 -28.72 -75.04 26.86
N LEU A 372 -27.94 -74.07 27.33
CA LEU A 372 -28.27 -72.63 27.24
C LEU A 372 -27.66 -71.85 26.05
N LYS A 373 -27.05 -72.53 25.07
CA LYS A 373 -26.39 -71.89 23.90
C LYS A 373 -27.29 -71.66 22.66
N ALA A 374 -28.59 -71.95 22.70
CA ALA A 374 -29.45 -72.00 21.50
C ALA A 374 -30.44 -70.83 21.28
N GLN A 375 -30.39 -69.72 22.04
CA GLN A 375 -31.40 -68.63 21.94
C GLN A 375 -30.90 -67.31 21.30
N LEU A 376 -29.73 -67.28 20.66
CA LEU A 376 -29.15 -66.04 20.08
C LEU A 376 -29.57 -65.76 18.61
N VAL A 377 -30.31 -66.66 17.95
CA VAL A 377 -30.56 -66.58 16.49
C VAL A 377 -31.89 -65.88 16.12
N SER A 378 -32.78 -65.55 17.06
CA SER A 378 -34.12 -65.00 16.75
C SER A 378 -34.25 -63.47 16.74
N GLN A 379 -33.15 -62.71 16.65
CA GLN A 379 -33.17 -61.23 16.67
C GLN A 379 -32.75 -60.57 15.32
N GLU A 380 -32.30 -61.35 14.33
CA GLU A 380 -31.81 -60.81 13.04
C GLU A 380 -32.93 -60.51 12.02
N GLU A 381 -34.16 -61.02 12.22
CA GLU A 381 -35.25 -60.92 11.23
C GLU A 381 -36.08 -59.62 11.27
N LYS A 382 -35.84 -58.69 12.20
CA LYS A 382 -36.61 -57.42 12.32
C LYS A 382 -36.06 -56.24 11.50
N LYS A 383 -34.95 -56.40 10.79
CA LYS A 383 -34.28 -55.33 10.02
C LYS A 383 -34.77 -55.19 8.57
N ASN A 384 -35.42 -56.21 8.00
CA ASN A 384 -35.72 -56.27 6.55
C ASN A 384 -37.10 -55.73 6.10
N ASP A 385 -37.93 -55.19 7.00
CA ASP A 385 -39.28 -54.69 6.63
C ASP A 385 -39.39 -53.16 6.42
N LEU A 386 -38.32 -52.38 6.61
CA LEU A 386 -38.34 -50.91 6.45
C LEU A 386 -37.85 -50.39 5.07
N GLU A 387 -37.26 -51.23 4.21
CA GLU A 387 -36.77 -50.83 2.87
C GLU A 387 -37.81 -50.94 1.73
N ARG A 388 -39.03 -51.44 2.02
CA ARG A 388 -40.07 -51.71 0.99
C ARG A 388 -41.03 -50.52 0.73
N CYS A 389 -41.17 -49.56 1.64
CA CYS A 389 -42.16 -48.47 1.52
C CYS A 389 -41.68 -47.22 0.74
N CYS A 390 -40.38 -47.00 0.53
CA CYS A 390 -39.89 -45.80 -0.17
C CYS A 390 -39.96 -45.87 -1.72
N ARG A 391 -40.36 -47.02 -2.30
CA ARG A 391 -40.42 -47.21 -3.77
C ARG A 391 -41.80 -46.99 -4.42
N HIS A 392 -42.87 -46.86 -3.64
CA HIS A 392 -44.24 -46.78 -4.18
C HIS A 392 -44.74 -45.33 -4.45
N LEU A 393 -44.15 -44.31 -3.82
CA LEU A 393 -44.65 -42.92 -3.92
C LEU A 393 -44.15 -42.15 -5.15
N ASN A 394 -43.23 -42.70 -5.95
CA ASN A 394 -42.59 -42.00 -7.08
C ASN A 394 -43.19 -42.34 -8.47
N SER A 395 -44.28 -43.12 -8.55
CA SER A 395 -44.90 -43.53 -9.84
C SER A 395 -46.32 -43.00 -10.11
N GLU A 396 -46.92 -42.21 -9.20
CA GLU A 396 -48.28 -41.63 -9.36
C GLU A 396 -48.28 -40.19 -9.93
N LEU A 397 -47.14 -39.48 -9.88
CA LEU A 397 -47.06 -38.06 -10.24
C LEU A 397 -47.00 -37.80 -11.77
N GLU A 398 -46.57 -38.78 -12.57
CA GLU A 398 -46.41 -38.64 -14.03
C GLU A 398 -47.68 -38.91 -14.86
N LYS A 399 -48.78 -39.40 -14.27
CA LYS A 399 -49.99 -39.78 -15.03
C LYS A 399 -51.09 -38.69 -15.13
N MET A 400 -50.99 -37.60 -14.38
CA MET A 400 -52.03 -36.53 -14.37
C MET A 400 -51.76 -35.39 -15.36
N LYS A 401 -50.60 -35.34 -16.01
CA LYS A 401 -50.15 -34.20 -16.82
C LYS A 401 -50.60 -34.24 -18.30
N THR A 402 -51.08 -35.39 -18.79
CA THR A 402 -51.37 -35.59 -20.24
C THR A 402 -52.84 -35.56 -20.65
N LYS A 403 -53.80 -35.36 -19.73
CA LYS A 403 -55.26 -35.37 -20.06
C LYS A 403 -55.91 -34.01 -20.37
N TRP A 404 -55.30 -32.88 -20.01
CA TRP A 404 -55.96 -31.55 -20.10
C TRP A 404 -55.78 -30.80 -21.43
N ASN A 405 -54.96 -31.31 -22.36
CA ASN A 405 -54.51 -30.54 -23.52
C ASN A 405 -55.38 -30.70 -24.79
N ASP A 406 -56.33 -31.65 -24.84
CA ASP A 406 -57.00 -32.02 -26.11
C ASP A 406 -58.44 -31.47 -26.31
N GLU A 407 -59.10 -30.85 -25.31
CA GLU A 407 -60.52 -30.46 -25.42
C GLU A 407 -60.80 -29.00 -25.90
N LEU A 408 -59.83 -28.09 -25.91
CA LEU A 408 -60.08 -26.64 -26.07
C LEU A 408 -60.31 -26.15 -27.53
N SER A 409 -59.93 -26.93 -28.55
CA SER A 409 -59.77 -26.41 -29.92
C SER A 409 -60.97 -26.60 -30.87
N SER A 410 -62.06 -27.24 -30.44
CA SER A 410 -63.16 -27.64 -31.35
C SER A 410 -64.34 -26.65 -31.45
N LEU A 411 -64.44 -25.63 -30.60
CA LEU A 411 -65.68 -24.83 -30.45
C LEU A 411 -65.79 -23.55 -31.31
N LYS A 412 -64.72 -23.05 -31.96
CA LYS A 412 -64.65 -21.66 -32.46
C LYS A 412 -65.10 -21.39 -33.91
N LEU A 413 -65.40 -22.41 -34.72
CA LEU A 413 -65.49 -22.22 -36.18
C LEU A 413 -66.89 -22.00 -36.79
N LYS A 414 -68.01 -22.16 -36.07
CA LYS A 414 -69.32 -22.38 -36.74
C LYS A 414 -70.39 -21.28 -36.67
N HIS A 415 -70.12 -20.06 -36.22
CA HIS A 415 -71.17 -19.02 -36.18
C HIS A 415 -70.77 -17.75 -36.92
N GLU A 416 -70.84 -17.76 -38.22
CA GLU A 416 -72.23 -17.50 -38.62
C GLU A 416 -72.31 -16.17 -39.29
N LYS A 417 -71.50 -16.08 -40.33
CA LYS A 417 -71.53 -15.05 -41.35
C LYS A 417 -72.82 -15.12 -42.15
N THR A 418 -73.92 -14.71 -41.57
CA THR A 418 -75.12 -14.72 -42.37
C THR A 418 -76.09 -13.70 -41.81
N LEU A 419 -76.30 -12.64 -42.60
CA LEU A 419 -77.63 -12.29 -43.11
C LEU A 419 -78.01 -10.80 -43.06
N SER A 420 -77.38 -9.92 -42.29
CA SER A 420 -78.19 -8.78 -41.83
C SER A 420 -78.30 -7.51 -42.68
N VAL A 421 -77.45 -7.17 -43.66
CA VAL A 421 -77.42 -5.74 -44.08
C VAL A 421 -77.50 -5.44 -45.60
N LEU A 422 -77.76 -6.46 -46.42
CA LEU A 422 -78.22 -6.26 -47.81
C LEU A 422 -79.47 -5.33 -47.93
N HIS A 423 -80.18 -5.05 -46.83
CA HIS A 423 -81.39 -4.25 -46.78
C HIS A 423 -81.20 -2.71 -46.84
N LYS A 424 -79.97 -2.19 -46.72
CA LYS A 424 -79.72 -0.73 -46.58
C LYS A 424 -79.61 0.06 -47.89
N TRP A 425 -79.65 -0.58 -49.06
CA TRP A 425 -79.15 0.04 -50.29
C TRP A 425 -80.22 0.71 -51.17
N THR A 426 -81.49 0.37 -51.04
CA THR A 426 -82.53 0.73 -52.03
C THR A 426 -83.25 2.05 -51.77
N GLU A 427 -83.34 2.51 -50.52
CA GLU A 427 -84.06 3.74 -50.13
C GLU A 427 -83.35 5.04 -50.56
N LYS A 428 -82.11 4.91 -51.04
CA LYS A 428 -81.19 6.02 -51.25
C LYS A 428 -81.38 6.79 -52.56
N ASN A 429 -82.07 6.23 -53.55
CA ASN A 429 -81.95 6.73 -54.92
C ASN A 429 -82.99 7.82 -55.29
N SER A 430 -84.11 7.92 -54.55
CA SER A 430 -85.23 8.83 -54.89
C SER A 430 -85.05 10.26 -54.36
N THR A 431 -84.34 10.44 -53.26
CA THR A 431 -84.01 11.76 -52.68
C THR A 431 -83.00 12.56 -53.52
N LEU A 432 -82.37 11.93 -54.52
CA LEU A 432 -81.26 12.54 -55.27
C LEU A 432 -81.70 13.51 -56.38
N SER A 433 -82.93 13.44 -56.90
CA SER A 433 -83.30 14.21 -58.10
C SER A 433 -83.77 15.64 -57.79
N LEU A 434 -84.64 15.84 -56.80
CA LEU A 434 -85.10 17.18 -56.35
C LEU A 434 -83.97 18.00 -55.69
N ALA A 435 -82.93 17.32 -55.22
CA ALA A 435 -81.70 17.98 -54.80
C ALA A 435 -81.00 18.71 -55.97
N ASN A 436 -81.12 18.24 -57.21
CA ASN A 436 -80.32 18.73 -58.34
C ASN A 436 -80.67 20.14 -58.84
N GLU A 437 -81.90 20.65 -58.64
CA GLU A 437 -82.26 22.03 -59.01
C GLU A 437 -81.89 23.05 -57.93
N GLY A 438 -82.09 22.72 -56.65
CA GLY A 438 -81.51 23.49 -55.54
C GLY A 438 -79.97 23.53 -55.62
N LEU A 439 -79.36 22.52 -56.24
CA LEU A 439 -77.95 22.50 -56.55
C LEU A 439 -77.55 23.56 -57.58
N LEU A 440 -78.38 23.96 -58.55
CA LEU A 440 -77.97 24.91 -59.59
C LEU A 440 -77.90 26.38 -59.13
N ASP A 441 -78.83 26.81 -58.28
CA ASP A 441 -78.77 28.17 -57.72
C ASP A 441 -77.73 28.29 -56.60
N THR A 442 -77.51 27.21 -55.83
CA THR A 442 -76.33 27.11 -54.97
C THR A 442 -75.03 27.04 -55.78
N ILE A 443 -75.02 26.46 -57.00
CA ILE A 443 -73.85 26.50 -57.91
C ILE A 443 -73.50 27.94 -58.33
N ARG A 444 -74.48 28.84 -58.46
CA ARG A 444 -74.22 30.23 -58.87
C ARG A 444 -73.75 31.12 -57.71
N GLU A 445 -74.35 30.96 -56.54
CA GLU A 445 -73.87 31.64 -55.33
C GLU A 445 -72.49 31.09 -54.92
N SER A 446 -72.27 29.79 -55.10
CA SER A 446 -70.96 29.18 -54.89
C SER A 446 -69.93 29.60 -55.94
N SER A 447 -70.30 29.94 -57.17
CA SER A 447 -69.32 30.43 -58.16
C SER A 447 -68.79 31.83 -57.83
N LYS A 448 -69.63 32.73 -57.27
CA LYS A 448 -69.17 34.02 -56.73
C LYS A 448 -68.30 33.85 -55.49
N LYS A 449 -68.74 33.05 -54.52
CA LYS A 449 -67.92 32.70 -53.35
C LYS A 449 -66.61 32.01 -53.76
N LYS A 450 -66.62 31.20 -54.82
CA LYS A 450 -65.41 30.57 -55.37
C LYS A 450 -64.37 31.59 -55.82
N VAL A 451 -64.77 32.72 -56.41
CA VAL A 451 -63.82 33.76 -56.83
C VAL A 451 -63.24 34.51 -55.61
N GLU A 452 -64.08 34.85 -54.63
CA GLU A 452 -63.60 35.44 -53.37
C GLU A 452 -62.65 34.47 -52.64
N TYR A 453 -63.03 33.20 -52.52
CA TYR A 453 -62.18 32.15 -52.00
C TYR A 453 -60.95 31.92 -52.88
N GLU A 454 -60.98 32.09 -54.20
CA GLU A 454 -59.78 31.99 -55.04
C GLU A 454 -58.79 33.12 -54.72
N THR A 455 -59.25 34.34 -54.45
CA THR A 455 -58.37 35.43 -54.01
C THR A 455 -57.84 35.23 -52.60
N GLU A 456 -58.67 34.74 -51.68
CA GLU A 456 -58.26 34.37 -50.33
C GLU A 456 -57.32 33.18 -50.33
N ILE A 457 -57.56 32.16 -51.16
CA ILE A 457 -56.68 31.02 -51.41
C ILE A 457 -55.37 31.49 -52.01
N GLN A 458 -55.34 32.47 -52.93
CA GLN A 458 -54.09 33.01 -53.45
C GLN A 458 -53.29 33.75 -52.36
N TYR A 459 -53.96 34.51 -51.50
CA TYR A 459 -53.34 35.16 -50.35
C TYR A 459 -52.81 34.13 -49.33
N LEU A 460 -53.62 33.13 -48.98
CA LEU A 460 -53.25 32.03 -48.11
C LEU A 460 -52.13 31.19 -48.72
N THR A 461 -52.16 30.87 -50.00
CA THR A 461 -51.08 30.16 -50.72
C THR A 461 -49.77 30.92 -50.63
N LYS A 462 -49.78 32.26 -50.79
CA LYS A 462 -48.57 33.08 -50.59
C LYS A 462 -48.06 33.03 -49.15
N ASN A 463 -48.96 33.04 -48.16
CA ASN A 463 -48.59 32.90 -46.75
C ASN A 463 -48.12 31.47 -46.43
N THR A 464 -48.70 30.44 -47.03
CA THR A 464 -48.28 29.04 -46.91
C THR A 464 -46.89 28.86 -47.49
N ILE A 465 -46.56 29.45 -48.65
CA ILE A 465 -45.19 29.41 -49.21
C ILE A 465 -44.20 30.08 -48.25
N LYS A 466 -44.53 31.26 -47.70
CA LYS A 466 -43.68 31.92 -46.69
C LYS A 466 -43.51 31.07 -45.44
N ASN A 467 -44.59 30.44 -44.96
CA ASN A 467 -44.54 29.53 -43.82
C ASN A 467 -43.73 28.28 -44.13
N GLU A 468 -43.86 27.68 -45.32
CA GLU A 468 -43.05 26.56 -45.78
C GLU A 468 -41.56 26.92 -45.90
N GLU A 469 -41.22 28.14 -46.32
CA GLU A 469 -39.84 28.63 -46.31
C GLU A 469 -39.30 28.79 -44.89
N MET A 470 -40.12 29.28 -43.95
CA MET A 470 -39.75 29.34 -42.53
C MET A 470 -39.63 27.94 -41.94
N THR A 471 -40.53 27.02 -42.26
CA THR A 471 -40.45 25.60 -41.87
C THR A 471 -39.19 24.96 -42.42
N LYS A 472 -38.82 25.19 -43.69
CA LYS A 472 -37.55 24.69 -44.27
C LYS A 472 -36.31 25.26 -43.59
N LYS A 473 -36.35 26.52 -43.12
CA LYS A 473 -35.25 27.09 -42.32
C LYS A 473 -35.17 26.43 -40.95
N VAL A 474 -36.30 26.27 -40.27
CA VAL A 474 -36.40 25.55 -39.00
C VAL A 474 -35.96 24.09 -39.15
N ASP A 475 -36.34 23.40 -40.21
CA ASP A 475 -35.94 22.02 -40.50
C ASP A 475 -34.41 21.92 -40.69
N LYS A 476 -33.79 22.88 -41.37
CA LYS A 476 -32.32 22.95 -41.49
C LYS A 476 -31.65 23.17 -40.13
N GLU A 477 -32.21 24.05 -39.30
CA GLU A 477 -31.73 24.27 -37.93
C GLU A 477 -31.91 23.01 -37.08
N ILE A 478 -33.02 22.30 -37.19
CA ILE A 478 -33.28 21.02 -36.52
C ILE A 478 -32.29 19.95 -36.97
N ILE A 479 -32.01 19.83 -38.26
CA ILE A 479 -31.00 18.89 -38.78
C ILE A 479 -29.62 19.24 -38.23
N HIS A 480 -29.27 20.53 -38.18
CA HIS A 480 -27.99 20.98 -37.62
C HIS A 480 -27.89 20.73 -36.10
N VAL A 481 -28.95 21.02 -35.34
CA VAL A 481 -29.01 20.72 -33.91
C VAL A 481 -28.95 19.21 -33.67
N ASN A 482 -29.61 18.40 -34.50
CA ASN A 482 -29.56 16.94 -34.41
C ASN A 482 -28.17 16.39 -34.74
N SER A 483 -27.42 17.00 -35.67
CA SER A 483 -26.03 16.60 -35.94
C SER A 483 -25.11 16.97 -34.77
N LEU A 484 -25.27 18.15 -34.18
CA LEU A 484 -24.53 18.55 -32.98
C LEU A 484 -24.88 17.66 -31.78
N TYR A 485 -26.16 17.31 -31.64
CA TYR A 485 -26.63 16.39 -30.61
C TYR A 485 -26.07 14.99 -30.81
N SER A 486 -26.06 14.45 -32.03
CA SER A 486 -25.48 13.14 -32.30
C SER A 486 -23.96 13.12 -32.08
N GLU A 487 -23.24 14.18 -32.45
CA GLU A 487 -21.82 14.34 -32.12
C GLU A 487 -21.57 14.39 -30.61
N SER A 488 -22.39 15.15 -29.87
CA SER A 488 -22.29 15.21 -28.41
C SER A 488 -22.64 13.88 -27.75
N LYS A 489 -23.65 13.17 -28.28
CA LYS A 489 -24.07 11.86 -27.80
C LYS A 489 -22.97 10.82 -28.03
N ASN A 490 -22.37 10.80 -29.22
CA ASN A 490 -21.26 9.90 -29.52
C ASN A 490 -20.06 10.15 -28.61
N LYS A 491 -19.71 11.42 -28.36
CA LYS A 491 -18.67 11.78 -27.39
C LYS A 491 -19.01 11.29 -25.98
N LEU A 492 -20.27 11.41 -25.57
CA LEU A 492 -20.73 10.93 -24.27
C LEU A 492 -20.62 9.39 -24.18
N GLU A 493 -21.08 8.66 -25.20
CA GLU A 493 -20.93 7.20 -25.29
C GLU A 493 -19.44 6.77 -25.28
N GLU A 494 -18.54 7.52 -25.94
CA GLU A 494 -17.10 7.28 -25.86
C GLU A 494 -16.54 7.47 -24.44
N TRP A 495 -16.98 8.51 -23.72
CA TRP A 495 -16.59 8.73 -22.33
C TRP A 495 -17.15 7.67 -21.38
N GLU A 496 -18.40 7.25 -21.59
CA GLU A 496 -19.01 6.13 -20.86
C GLU A 496 -18.24 4.83 -21.09
N ASN A 497 -17.86 4.53 -22.33
CA ASN A 497 -17.04 3.36 -22.67
C ASN A 497 -15.64 3.43 -22.06
N LYS A 498 -15.00 4.61 -22.01
CA LYS A 498 -13.72 4.78 -21.30
C LYS A 498 -13.89 4.57 -19.80
N LEU A 499 -14.98 5.07 -19.22
CA LEU A 499 -15.28 4.92 -17.81
C LEU A 499 -15.55 3.46 -17.43
N THR A 500 -16.27 2.71 -18.26
CA THR A 500 -16.50 1.26 -18.04
C THR A 500 -15.20 0.48 -18.17
N GLN A 501 -14.36 0.77 -19.17
CA GLN A 501 -13.04 0.14 -19.29
C GLN A 501 -12.14 0.39 -18.08
N GLU A 502 -12.09 1.62 -17.56
CA GLU A 502 -11.33 1.92 -16.34
C GLU A 502 -11.93 1.20 -15.10
N ARG A 503 -13.26 1.15 -14.98
CA ARG A 503 -13.92 0.37 -13.92
C ARG A 503 -13.56 -1.11 -14.01
N ASP A 504 -13.57 -1.70 -15.21
CA ASP A 504 -13.22 -3.11 -15.41
C ASP A 504 -11.75 -3.38 -15.05
N LYS A 505 -10.83 -2.46 -15.38
CA LYS A 505 -9.43 -2.54 -14.94
C LYS A 505 -9.30 -2.48 -13.42
N PHE A 506 -10.00 -1.57 -12.76
CA PHE A 506 -10.00 -1.49 -11.28
C PHE A 506 -10.60 -2.73 -10.64
N MET A 507 -11.71 -3.25 -11.17
CA MET A 507 -12.33 -4.50 -10.70
C MET A 507 -11.38 -5.69 -10.86
N ALA A 508 -10.65 -5.78 -11.99
CA ALA A 508 -9.66 -6.82 -12.20
C ALA A 508 -8.46 -6.70 -11.24
N LEU A 509 -7.98 -5.48 -10.97
CA LEU A 509 -6.94 -5.21 -9.97
C LEU A 509 -7.41 -5.57 -8.56
N GLU A 510 -8.64 -5.20 -8.19
CA GLU A 510 -9.24 -5.53 -6.91
C GLU A 510 -9.37 -7.06 -6.72
N GLU A 511 -9.84 -7.79 -7.73
CA GLU A 511 -9.95 -9.24 -7.64
C GLU A 511 -8.57 -9.93 -7.58
N ASN A 512 -7.57 -9.41 -8.30
CA ASN A 512 -6.19 -9.87 -8.20
C ASN A 512 -5.62 -9.62 -6.80
N MET A 513 -5.85 -8.44 -6.21
CA MET A 513 -5.43 -8.15 -4.84
C MET A 513 -6.14 -9.06 -3.83
N LYS A 514 -7.46 -9.27 -3.96
CA LYS A 514 -8.21 -10.21 -3.13
C LYS A 514 -7.66 -11.63 -3.24
N LYS A 515 -7.29 -12.08 -4.44
CA LYS A 515 -6.66 -13.38 -4.65
C LYS A 515 -5.32 -13.48 -3.93
N LEU A 516 -4.43 -12.49 -4.08
CA LEU A 516 -3.15 -12.45 -3.37
C LEU A 516 -3.34 -12.48 -1.85
N ILE A 517 -4.31 -11.72 -1.32
CA ILE A 517 -4.64 -11.74 0.11
C ILE A 517 -5.12 -13.13 0.56
N ARG A 518 -5.96 -13.80 -0.23
CA ARG A 518 -6.43 -15.17 0.09
C ARG A 518 -5.29 -16.18 0.06
N ASP A 519 -4.41 -16.10 -0.93
CA ASP A 519 -3.25 -16.99 -1.06
C ASP A 519 -2.29 -16.79 0.12
N GLU A 520 -2.03 -15.53 0.52
CA GLU A 520 -1.20 -15.19 1.69
C GLU A 520 -1.81 -15.66 3.01
N ILE A 521 -3.14 -15.50 3.19
CA ILE A 521 -3.86 -16.05 4.35
C ILE A 521 -3.77 -17.60 4.35
N GLY A 522 -3.85 -18.24 3.19
CA GLY A 522 -3.65 -19.69 3.05
C GLY A 522 -2.26 -20.13 3.50
N ALA A 523 -1.22 -19.44 3.05
CA ALA A 523 0.17 -19.70 3.44
C ALA A 523 0.40 -19.45 4.95
N MET A 524 -0.21 -18.39 5.49
CA MET A 524 -0.18 -18.09 6.94
C MET A 524 -0.85 -19.20 7.76
N LEU A 525 -2.03 -19.67 7.36
CA LEU A 525 -2.74 -20.76 8.05
C LEU A 525 -1.97 -22.09 7.98
N ALA A 526 -1.34 -22.40 6.83
CA ALA A 526 -0.49 -23.56 6.67
C ALA A 526 0.73 -23.49 7.60
N SER A 527 1.39 -22.33 7.65
CA SER A 527 2.52 -22.06 8.55
C SER A 527 2.11 -22.14 10.02
N GLN A 528 0.96 -21.57 10.38
CA GLN A 528 0.41 -21.65 11.73
C GLN A 528 0.08 -23.09 12.14
N THR A 529 -0.49 -23.87 11.23
CA THR A 529 -0.78 -25.30 11.47
C THR A 529 0.52 -26.09 11.67
N ARG A 530 1.56 -25.80 10.88
CA ARG A 530 2.89 -26.40 11.04
C ARG A 530 3.54 -26.00 12.37
N MET A 531 3.45 -24.74 12.78
CA MET A 531 3.91 -24.27 14.10
C MET A 531 3.20 -24.99 15.24
N ARG A 532 1.88 -25.16 15.17
CA ARG A 532 1.14 -25.93 16.20
C ARG A 532 1.59 -27.38 16.27
N LYS A 533 1.83 -28.05 15.12
CA LYS A 533 2.36 -29.41 15.09
C LYS A 533 3.75 -29.50 15.72
N LEU A 534 4.67 -28.60 15.35
CA LEU A 534 6.00 -28.53 15.95
C LEU A 534 5.93 -28.25 17.45
N GLN A 535 5.00 -27.41 17.89
CA GLN A 535 4.80 -27.10 19.31
C GLN A 535 4.27 -28.32 20.08
N THR A 536 3.36 -29.11 19.50
CA THR A 536 2.92 -30.37 20.10
C THR A 536 4.04 -31.40 20.17
N GLU A 537 4.79 -31.59 19.07
CA GLU A 537 5.96 -32.50 19.02
C GLU A 537 7.02 -32.08 20.05
N HIS A 538 7.32 -30.79 20.14
CA HIS A 538 8.25 -30.26 21.14
C HIS A 538 7.78 -30.58 22.56
N SER A 539 6.50 -30.36 22.88
CA SER A 539 5.94 -30.69 24.20
C SER A 539 5.98 -32.19 24.53
N GLU A 540 5.89 -33.06 23.51
CA GLU A 540 6.05 -34.51 23.67
C GLU A 540 7.50 -34.90 23.91
N THR A 541 8.44 -34.33 23.14
CA THR A 541 9.88 -34.56 23.35
C THR A 541 10.35 -34.09 24.74
N GLU A 542 9.86 -32.93 25.22
CA GLU A 542 10.14 -32.47 26.58
C GLU A 542 9.65 -33.46 27.64
N LYS A 543 8.42 -33.97 27.48
CA LYS A 543 7.88 -34.99 28.39
C LYS A 543 8.69 -36.28 28.36
N GLU A 544 9.17 -36.70 27.19
CA GLU A 544 10.03 -37.90 27.06
C GLU A 544 11.42 -37.68 27.68
N ILE A 545 12.04 -36.53 27.45
CA ILE A 545 13.31 -36.15 28.08
C ILE A 545 13.14 -36.12 29.60
N GLN A 546 12.05 -35.52 30.11
CA GLN A 546 11.79 -35.44 31.54
C GLN A 546 11.56 -36.82 32.17
N SER A 547 10.82 -37.72 31.51
CA SER A 547 10.62 -39.08 32.01
C SER A 547 11.92 -39.89 31.96
N ARG A 548 12.76 -39.77 30.92
CA ARG A 548 14.12 -40.35 30.91
C ARG A 548 15.00 -39.79 32.04
N ARG A 549 14.97 -38.48 32.27
CA ARG A 549 15.72 -37.82 33.35
C ARG A 549 15.32 -38.37 34.71
N ASN A 550 14.02 -38.57 34.94
CA ASN A 550 13.50 -39.17 36.18
C ASN A 550 13.99 -40.63 36.35
N VAL A 551 14.08 -41.41 35.27
CA VAL A 551 14.65 -42.77 35.31
C VAL A 551 16.14 -42.73 35.65
N PHE A 552 16.92 -41.85 35.03
CA PHE A 552 18.33 -41.68 35.38
C PHE A 552 18.54 -41.25 36.83
N PHE A 553 17.71 -40.35 37.36
CA PHE A 553 17.76 -39.97 38.78
C PHE A 553 17.48 -41.16 39.71
N LYS A 554 16.53 -42.04 39.35
CA LYS A 554 16.28 -43.28 40.12
C LYS A 554 17.47 -44.23 40.07
N LEU A 555 18.02 -44.50 38.89
CA LEU A 555 19.21 -45.35 38.72
C LEU A 555 20.43 -44.79 39.47
N LEU A 556 20.64 -43.47 39.44
CA LEU A 556 21.69 -42.80 40.21
C LEU A 556 21.48 -42.97 41.72
N ALA A 557 20.24 -42.85 42.21
CA ALA A 557 19.92 -43.06 43.62
C ALA A 557 20.17 -44.53 44.03
N GLU A 558 19.77 -45.49 43.20
CA GLU A 558 20.02 -46.92 43.41
C GLU A 558 21.51 -47.27 43.40
N ALA A 559 22.31 -46.66 42.51
CA ALA A 559 23.75 -46.84 42.46
C ALA A 559 24.49 -46.16 43.62
N ARG A 560 23.95 -45.05 44.17
CA ARG A 560 24.52 -44.33 45.32
C ARG A 560 24.46 -45.15 46.61
N ALA A 561 23.42 -45.95 46.81
CA ALA A 561 23.25 -46.74 48.04
C ALA A 561 24.42 -47.73 48.33
N PRO A 562 24.85 -48.58 47.37
CA PRO A 562 26.02 -49.44 47.58
C PRO A 562 27.34 -48.67 47.68
N LEU A 563 27.47 -47.52 47.01
CA LEU A 563 28.65 -46.65 47.15
C LEU A 563 28.79 -46.09 48.57
N ILE A 564 27.70 -45.63 49.19
CA ILE A 564 27.69 -45.16 50.58
C ILE A 564 28.10 -46.29 51.54
N TYR A 565 27.62 -47.52 51.28
CA TYR A 565 28.03 -48.70 52.06
C TYR A 565 29.53 -49.01 51.91
N LEU A 566 30.06 -49.01 50.68
CA LEU A 566 31.48 -49.25 50.42
C LEU A 566 32.37 -48.14 51.00
N GLU A 567 31.93 -46.88 50.98
CA GLU A 567 32.65 -45.76 51.60
C GLU A 567 32.72 -45.92 53.13
N ALA A 568 31.63 -46.37 53.76
CA ALA A 568 31.61 -46.69 55.19
C ALA A 568 32.52 -47.89 55.53
N GLU A 569 32.57 -48.91 54.67
CA GLU A 569 33.45 -50.06 54.81
C GLU A 569 34.93 -49.68 54.65
N ALA A 570 35.25 -48.81 53.69
CA ALA A 570 36.58 -48.28 53.48
C ALA A 570 37.06 -47.42 54.67
N LYS A 571 36.18 -46.58 55.23
CA LYS A 571 36.45 -45.85 56.48
C LYS A 571 36.75 -46.81 57.64
N ARG A 572 35.95 -47.89 57.80
CA ARG A 572 36.21 -48.96 58.79
C ARG A 572 37.55 -49.66 58.57
N GLY A 573 37.89 -49.99 57.31
CA GLY A 573 39.17 -50.58 56.93
C GLY A 573 40.36 -49.66 57.27
N GLY A 574 40.20 -48.34 57.10
CA GLY A 574 41.18 -47.34 57.50
C GLY A 574 41.46 -47.33 59.01
N PHE A 575 40.44 -47.44 59.85
CA PHE A 575 40.60 -47.56 61.31
C PHE A 575 41.36 -48.85 61.70
N ILE A 576 41.00 -49.98 61.10
CA ILE A 576 41.67 -51.28 61.35
C ILE A 576 43.14 -51.22 60.91
N HIS A 577 43.41 -50.61 59.75
CA HIS A 577 44.78 -50.47 59.24
C HIS A 577 45.64 -49.60 60.16
N LYS A 578 45.08 -48.50 60.68
CA LYS A 578 45.76 -47.64 61.66
C LYS A 578 46.07 -48.39 62.96
N GLU A 579 45.12 -49.14 63.49
CA GLU A 579 45.32 -49.97 64.69
C GLU A 579 46.39 -51.05 64.48
N ASN A 580 46.40 -51.70 63.31
CA ASN A 580 47.41 -52.69 62.96
C ASN A 580 48.80 -52.07 62.77
N TYR A 581 48.88 -50.88 62.18
CA TYR A 581 50.13 -50.15 62.03
C TYR A 581 50.74 -49.78 63.39
N GLU A 582 49.91 -49.31 64.33
CA GLU A 582 50.32 -49.00 65.70
C GLU A 582 50.84 -50.26 66.44
N LYS A 583 50.15 -51.41 66.32
CA LYS A 583 50.61 -52.69 66.89
C LYS A 583 51.93 -53.18 66.29
N VAL A 584 52.14 -53.01 64.98
CA VAL A 584 53.39 -53.39 64.30
C VAL A 584 54.54 -52.46 64.71
N SER A 585 54.27 -51.17 64.88
CA SER A 585 55.25 -50.19 65.39
C SER A 585 55.73 -50.57 66.80
N ASP A 586 54.81 -50.93 67.71
CA ASP A 586 55.12 -51.39 69.06
C ASP A 586 55.95 -52.69 69.07
N MET A 587 55.62 -53.64 68.18
CA MET A 587 56.37 -54.89 68.02
C MET A 587 57.80 -54.63 67.51
N ASN A 588 57.96 -53.72 66.55
CA ASN A 588 59.28 -53.33 66.05
C ASN A 588 60.12 -52.62 67.12
N GLN A 589 59.50 -51.79 67.97
CA GLN A 589 60.18 -51.14 69.08
C GLN A 589 60.66 -52.15 70.14
N LYS A 590 59.88 -53.20 70.41
CA LYS A 590 60.29 -54.33 71.27
C LYS A 590 61.44 -55.13 70.65
N ASN A 591 61.37 -55.41 69.35
CA ASN A 591 62.41 -56.16 68.63
C ASN A 591 63.77 -55.42 68.62
N ASN A 592 63.75 -54.10 68.45
CA ASN A 592 64.96 -53.28 68.52
C ASN A 592 65.62 -53.31 69.91
N LYS A 593 64.82 -53.33 70.99
CA LYS A 593 65.34 -53.51 72.36
C LYS A 593 65.98 -54.89 72.55
N PHE A 594 65.41 -55.95 71.96
CA PHE A 594 66.01 -57.29 71.99
C PHE A 594 67.34 -57.36 71.23
N LEU A 595 67.44 -56.68 70.08
CA LEU A 595 68.68 -56.61 69.30
C LEU A 595 69.83 -55.95 70.07
N GLU A 596 69.58 -54.90 70.84
CA GLU A 596 70.59 -54.27 71.71
C GLU A 596 71.09 -55.21 72.81
N VAL A 597 70.19 -55.94 73.49
CA VAL A 597 70.54 -56.93 74.52
C VAL A 597 71.40 -58.05 73.93
N THR A 598 71.07 -58.49 72.72
CA THR A 598 71.80 -59.57 72.03
C THR A 598 73.21 -59.11 71.61
N LYS A 599 73.36 -57.83 71.23
CA LYS A 599 74.66 -57.23 70.87
C LYS A 599 75.58 -57.09 72.08
N MET A 600 75.06 -56.66 73.23
CA MET A 600 75.80 -56.56 74.49
C MET A 600 76.29 -57.93 74.99
N LYS A 601 75.46 -58.97 74.88
CA LYS A 601 75.82 -60.35 75.26
C LYS A 601 76.94 -60.94 74.38
N LYS A 602 76.97 -60.54 73.10
CA LYS A 602 77.95 -61.01 72.12
C LYS A 602 79.34 -60.40 72.34
N GLN A 603 79.42 -59.13 72.76
CA GLN A 603 80.70 -58.49 73.13
C GLN A 603 81.31 -59.11 74.39
N GLN A 604 80.51 -59.47 75.39
CA GLN A 604 81.00 -60.15 76.62
C GLN A 604 81.57 -61.55 76.38
N LEU A 605 81.15 -62.25 75.32
CA LEU A 605 81.65 -63.59 74.99
C LEU A 605 82.97 -63.54 74.20
N GLU A 606 83.20 -62.48 73.42
CA GLU A 606 84.41 -62.36 72.61
C GLU A 606 85.64 -61.96 73.45
N GLU A 607 85.44 -61.16 74.51
CA GLU A 607 86.50 -60.84 75.48
C GLU A 607 86.99 -62.08 76.27
N LYS A 608 86.08 -63.01 76.60
CA LYS A 608 86.43 -64.28 77.26
C LYS A 608 87.16 -65.28 76.37
N LYS A 609 86.98 -65.18 75.05
CA LYS A 609 87.62 -66.05 74.05
C LYS A 609 89.07 -65.65 73.80
N MET A 610 89.41 -64.36 73.92
CA MET A 610 90.77 -63.87 73.72
C MET A 610 91.71 -64.22 74.88
N SER A 611 91.23 -64.31 76.12
CA SER A 611 92.07 -64.67 77.28
C SER A 611 92.47 -66.14 77.34
N LEU A 612 91.64 -67.05 76.81
CA LEU A 612 91.87 -68.51 76.83
C LEU A 612 92.81 -69.01 75.72
N ASN A 613 93.02 -68.23 74.65
CA ASN A 613 93.86 -68.63 73.52
C ASN A 613 95.36 -68.38 73.74
N GLU A 614 95.75 -67.61 74.76
CA GLU A 614 97.15 -67.33 75.08
C GLU A 614 97.79 -68.49 75.89
N GLU A 615 97.02 -69.19 76.72
CA GLU A 615 97.49 -70.34 77.52
C GLU A 615 97.58 -71.66 76.71
N ILE A 616 96.88 -71.77 75.57
CA ILE A 616 96.84 -72.99 74.73
C ILE A 616 98.09 -73.14 73.86
N ARG A 617 98.80 -72.04 73.56
CA ARG A 617 99.98 -72.02 72.69
C ARG A 617 101.23 -72.65 73.33
N GLU A 618 101.29 -72.72 74.66
CA GLU A 618 102.46 -73.23 75.41
C GLU A 618 102.43 -74.76 75.64
N ILE A 619 101.27 -75.41 75.49
CA ILE A 619 101.09 -76.86 75.75
C ILE A 619 101.16 -77.71 74.46
N GLN A 620 101.03 -77.09 73.28
CA GLN A 620 100.98 -77.80 71.99
C GLN A 620 102.32 -78.37 71.49
N GLU A 621 103.46 -78.02 72.10
CA GLU A 621 104.79 -78.44 71.64
C GLU A 621 105.23 -79.83 72.15
N LYS A 622 104.44 -80.51 73.00
CA LYS A 622 104.82 -81.80 73.62
C LYS A 622 104.04 -83.05 73.15
N CYS A 623 103.06 -82.94 72.26
CA CYS A 623 102.12 -84.06 71.95
C CYS A 623 102.18 -84.62 70.51
N SER A 624 103.38 -84.71 69.92
CA SER A 624 103.61 -85.30 68.57
C SER A 624 103.43 -86.84 68.49
N ILE A 625 102.83 -87.51 69.47
CA ILE A 625 102.85 -88.98 69.57
C ILE A 625 101.55 -89.69 69.16
N VAL A 626 100.40 -89.02 68.99
CA VAL A 626 99.14 -89.74 68.68
C VAL A 626 98.82 -89.79 67.17
N SER A 627 99.84 -90.21 66.42
CA SER A 627 99.78 -90.71 65.03
C SER A 627 98.78 -91.86 64.79
N GLY A 628 97.92 -92.21 65.76
CA GLY A 628 96.98 -93.33 65.72
C GLY A 628 95.51 -92.98 65.48
N GLN A 629 95.13 -91.71 65.32
CA GLN A 629 93.70 -91.35 65.11
C GLN A 629 93.32 -91.02 63.64
N LEU A 630 94.27 -91.16 62.71
CA LEU A 630 94.09 -90.90 61.27
C LEU A 630 93.03 -91.81 60.61
N ASP A 631 92.73 -93.00 61.17
CA ASP A 631 91.71 -93.92 60.64
C ASP A 631 90.26 -93.47 60.89
N LYS A 632 90.01 -92.54 61.83
CA LYS A 632 88.68 -91.95 62.02
C LYS A 632 88.36 -90.84 61.00
N LEU A 633 89.38 -90.25 60.36
CA LEU A 633 89.25 -89.15 59.39
C LEU A 633 88.79 -89.61 57.99
N MET A 634 89.00 -90.88 57.64
CA MET A 634 88.55 -91.44 56.35
C MET A 634 87.02 -91.59 56.28
N LYS A 635 86.36 -91.94 57.39
CA LYS A 635 84.89 -92.13 57.42
C LYS A 635 84.09 -90.81 57.43
N THR A 636 84.67 -89.71 57.91
CA THR A 636 84.02 -88.39 57.88
C THR A 636 84.15 -87.67 56.53
N SER A 637 85.20 -87.98 55.75
CA SER A 637 85.44 -87.41 54.42
C SER A 637 84.36 -87.76 53.37
N GLN A 638 83.83 -88.99 53.40
CA GLN A 638 82.75 -89.41 52.49
C GLN A 638 81.39 -88.76 52.81
N SER A 639 81.12 -88.41 54.07
CA SER A 639 79.89 -87.71 54.50
C SER A 639 79.85 -86.25 54.03
N VAL A 640 81.00 -85.58 54.01
CA VAL A 640 81.12 -84.16 53.58
C VAL A 640 80.95 -84.03 52.07
N LYS A 641 81.39 -85.02 51.28
CA LYS A 641 81.28 -85.02 49.81
C LYS A 641 79.83 -85.12 49.31
N ALA A 642 78.97 -85.87 50.02
CA ALA A 642 77.54 -85.98 49.70
C ALA A 642 76.74 -84.71 50.05
N LYS A 643 77.09 -84.02 51.14
CA LYS A 643 76.46 -82.74 51.52
C LYS A 643 76.87 -81.55 50.63
N ALA A 644 78.07 -81.57 50.05
CA ALA A 644 78.52 -80.52 49.13
C ALA A 644 77.75 -80.54 47.78
N ALA A 645 77.37 -81.72 47.29
CA ALA A 645 76.60 -81.87 46.05
C ALA A 645 75.15 -81.35 46.17
N THR A 646 74.50 -81.55 47.32
CA THR A 646 73.13 -81.06 47.57
C THR A 646 73.09 -79.55 47.82
N MET A 647 74.11 -78.96 48.45
CA MET A 647 74.24 -77.50 48.60
C MET A 647 74.43 -76.77 47.26
N LYS A 648 75.22 -77.33 46.33
CA LYS A 648 75.46 -76.70 45.02
C LYS A 648 74.18 -76.63 44.16
N ALA A 649 73.38 -77.69 44.15
CA ALA A 649 72.08 -77.70 43.46
C ALA A 649 71.08 -76.68 44.05
N SER A 650 71.09 -76.50 45.39
CA SER A 650 70.24 -75.51 46.06
C SER A 650 70.65 -74.06 45.76
N TYR A 651 71.95 -73.80 45.60
CA TYR A 651 72.50 -72.48 45.26
C TYR A 651 72.16 -72.07 43.81
N GLU A 652 72.27 -72.99 42.85
CA GLU A 652 71.89 -72.76 41.45
C GLU A 652 70.37 -72.50 41.31
N LEU A 653 69.53 -73.18 42.09
CA LEU A 653 68.08 -72.90 42.17
C LEU A 653 67.81 -71.49 42.71
N LYS A 654 68.55 -71.06 43.74
CA LYS A 654 68.40 -69.72 44.34
C LYS A 654 68.87 -68.60 43.41
N LEU A 655 69.91 -68.81 42.61
CA LEU A 655 70.33 -67.86 41.58
C LEU A 655 69.27 -67.68 40.47
N ARG A 656 68.61 -68.77 40.04
CA ARG A 656 67.49 -68.68 39.09
C ARG A 656 66.27 -67.97 39.69
N GLN A 657 65.97 -68.23 40.96
CA GLN A 657 64.91 -67.50 41.68
C GLN A 657 65.21 -66.00 41.78
N LYS A 658 66.47 -65.62 42.04
CA LYS A 658 66.91 -64.22 42.08
C LYS A 658 66.73 -63.54 40.71
N ALA A 659 67.20 -64.17 39.63
CA ALA A 659 67.05 -63.62 38.27
C ALA A 659 65.57 -63.45 37.86
N ASN A 660 64.70 -64.39 38.24
CA ASN A 660 63.26 -64.25 38.00
C ASN A 660 62.63 -63.11 38.80
N LEU A 661 63.04 -62.92 40.07
CA LEU A 661 62.55 -61.81 40.90
C LEU A 661 63.03 -60.45 40.37
N GLU A 662 64.28 -60.35 39.91
CA GLU A 662 64.81 -59.14 39.29
C GLU A 662 64.04 -58.78 38.02
N LYS A 663 63.71 -59.77 37.19
CA LYS A 663 62.85 -59.57 36.01
C LYS A 663 61.45 -59.10 36.37
N SER A 664 60.81 -59.71 37.37
CA SER A 664 59.48 -59.28 37.83
C SER A 664 59.48 -57.88 38.45
N ILE A 665 60.56 -57.47 39.12
CA ILE A 665 60.70 -56.10 39.65
C ILE A 665 60.79 -55.08 38.51
N GLU A 666 61.51 -55.40 37.44
CA GLU A 666 61.62 -54.49 36.29
C GLU A 666 60.30 -54.34 35.55
N GLU A 667 59.58 -55.45 35.32
CA GLU A 667 58.21 -55.43 34.77
C GLU A 667 57.23 -54.61 35.64
N LEU A 668 57.38 -54.68 36.98
CA LEU A 668 56.57 -53.88 37.90
C LEU A 668 56.91 -52.39 37.87
N LYS A 669 58.17 -52.02 37.65
CA LYS A 669 58.58 -50.61 37.49
C LYS A 669 58.05 -50.01 36.20
N GLU A 670 58.15 -50.72 35.08
CA GLU A 670 57.58 -50.27 33.81
C GLU A 670 56.06 -50.07 33.91
N SER A 671 55.37 -51.00 34.58
CA SER A 671 53.94 -50.87 34.88
C SER A 671 53.61 -49.66 35.76
N PHE A 672 54.45 -49.40 36.78
CA PHE A 672 54.31 -48.23 37.65
C PHE A 672 54.51 -46.92 36.90
N GLU A 673 55.57 -46.78 36.10
CA GLU A 673 55.82 -45.57 35.31
C GLU A 673 54.69 -45.32 34.31
N PHE A 674 54.19 -46.37 33.65
CA PHE A 674 53.03 -46.26 32.75
C PHE A 674 51.76 -45.83 33.49
N SER A 675 51.52 -46.35 34.70
CA SER A 675 50.39 -45.94 35.54
C SER A 675 50.52 -44.47 35.98
N ASN A 676 51.74 -44.03 36.29
CA ASN A 676 52.02 -42.65 36.69
C ASN A 676 51.84 -41.68 35.51
N PHE A 677 52.32 -42.04 34.31
CA PHE A 677 52.06 -41.28 33.08
C PHE A 677 50.56 -41.13 32.79
N LYS A 678 49.78 -42.20 32.96
CA LYS A 678 48.31 -42.14 32.82
C LYS A 678 47.66 -41.20 33.84
N LYS A 679 48.15 -41.19 35.08
CA LYS A 679 47.68 -40.28 36.12
C LYS A 679 47.99 -38.83 35.78
N GLU A 680 49.22 -38.53 35.36
CA GLU A 680 49.63 -37.17 34.96
C GLU A 680 48.86 -36.67 33.73
N HIS A 681 48.68 -37.53 32.73
CA HIS A 681 47.84 -37.22 31.57
C HIS A 681 46.38 -36.97 31.97
N GLY A 682 45.83 -37.79 32.86
CA GLY A 682 44.48 -37.60 33.39
C GLY A 682 44.33 -36.28 34.15
N GLN A 683 45.33 -35.89 34.95
CA GLN A 683 45.34 -34.61 35.66
C GLN A 683 45.38 -33.43 34.68
N MET A 684 46.23 -33.48 33.67
CA MET A 684 46.33 -32.43 32.64
C MET A 684 45.00 -32.24 31.89
N VAL A 685 44.28 -33.32 31.59
CA VAL A 685 42.96 -33.24 30.96
C VAL A 685 41.93 -32.62 31.91
N ILE A 686 41.96 -32.96 33.20
CA ILE A 686 41.07 -32.34 34.20
C ILE A 686 41.35 -30.84 34.31
N ASP A 687 42.62 -30.45 34.39
CA ASP A 687 43.00 -29.04 34.51
C ASP A 687 42.58 -28.24 33.26
N GLN A 688 42.70 -28.81 32.06
CA GLN A 688 42.19 -28.20 30.83
C GLN A 688 40.67 -28.04 30.85
N LEU A 689 39.93 -29.07 31.27
CA LEU A 689 38.47 -29.02 31.35
C LEU A 689 37.99 -27.98 32.37
N LEU A 690 38.71 -27.82 33.49
CA LEU A 690 38.41 -26.78 34.48
C LEU A 690 38.65 -25.38 33.90
N SER A 691 39.75 -25.18 33.16
CA SER A 691 40.01 -23.90 32.49
C SER A 691 38.97 -23.58 31.39
N ASP A 692 38.55 -24.58 30.62
CA ASP A 692 37.50 -24.41 29.61
C ASP A 692 36.13 -24.10 30.25
N LEU A 693 35.86 -24.67 31.42
CA LEU A 693 34.66 -24.38 32.22
C LEU A 693 34.65 -22.93 32.69
N GLU A 694 35.74 -22.45 33.29
CA GLU A 694 35.89 -21.05 33.74
C GLU A 694 35.69 -20.07 32.58
N SER A 695 36.31 -20.33 31.42
CA SER A 695 36.14 -19.52 30.21
C SER A 695 34.69 -19.51 29.70
N CYS A 696 33.98 -20.63 29.81
CA CYS A 696 32.56 -20.70 29.45
C CYS A 696 31.68 -19.92 30.43
N GLU A 697 31.97 -19.98 31.73
CA GLU A 697 31.24 -19.24 32.76
C GLU A 697 31.42 -17.73 32.58
N GLU A 698 32.65 -17.25 32.37
CA GLU A 698 32.93 -15.84 32.09
C GLU A 698 32.18 -15.34 30.84
N ARG A 699 32.15 -16.14 29.77
CA ARG A 699 31.42 -15.79 28.55
C ARG A 699 29.92 -15.71 28.80
N ILE A 700 29.34 -16.63 29.58
CA ILE A 700 27.92 -16.59 29.93
C ILE A 700 27.59 -15.32 30.72
N GLU A 701 28.43 -14.94 31.67
CA GLU A 701 28.23 -13.74 32.49
C GLU A 701 28.34 -12.46 31.64
N LEU A 702 29.30 -12.38 30.72
CA LEU A 702 29.43 -11.27 29.78
C LEU A 702 28.20 -11.13 28.86
N GLU A 703 27.72 -12.25 28.31
CA GLU A 703 26.52 -12.28 27.46
C GLU A 703 25.25 -11.91 28.24
N GLN A 704 25.10 -12.38 29.48
CA GLN A 704 23.99 -12.00 30.37
C GLN A 704 24.01 -10.50 30.65
N ASN A 705 25.18 -9.94 30.98
CA ASN A 705 25.33 -8.50 31.21
C ASN A 705 25.03 -7.68 29.94
N ALA A 706 25.45 -8.15 28.76
CA ALA A 706 25.14 -7.50 27.49
C ALA A 706 23.63 -7.56 27.18
N PHE A 707 22.99 -8.70 27.43
CA PHE A 707 21.56 -8.89 27.27
C PHE A 707 20.75 -7.97 28.19
N GLU A 708 21.12 -7.87 29.47
CA GLU A 708 20.45 -6.99 30.43
C GLU A 708 20.54 -5.51 30.00
N LYS A 709 21.71 -5.05 29.55
CA LYS A 709 21.88 -3.69 29.02
C LYS A 709 21.00 -3.43 27.79
N LEU A 710 20.93 -4.38 26.85
CA LEU A 710 20.08 -4.27 25.67
C LEU A 710 18.59 -4.28 26.03
N LEU A 711 18.20 -5.10 27.02
CA LEU A 711 16.82 -5.15 27.49
C LEU A 711 16.42 -3.82 28.14
N GLN A 712 17.32 -3.23 28.94
CA GLN A 712 17.08 -1.94 29.58
C GLN A 712 16.99 -0.80 28.55
N ALA A 713 17.89 -0.76 27.57
CA ALA A 713 17.82 0.20 26.47
C ALA A 713 16.49 0.10 25.70
N ARG A 714 16.04 -1.13 25.37
CA ARG A 714 14.74 -1.35 24.71
C ARG A 714 13.56 -0.90 25.57
N GLN A 715 13.63 -1.10 26.89
CA GLN A 715 12.56 -0.64 27.79
C GLN A 715 12.49 0.88 27.86
N ASP A 716 13.63 1.56 27.84
CA ASP A 716 13.67 3.02 27.85
C ASP A 716 13.24 3.61 26.51
N ASP A 717 13.66 3.02 25.39
CA ASP A 717 13.15 3.37 24.05
C ASP A 717 11.63 3.18 23.96
N LEU A 718 11.10 2.08 24.50
CA LEU A 718 9.66 1.84 24.54
C LEU A 718 8.91 2.91 25.35
N LYS A 719 9.47 3.36 26.48
CA LYS A 719 8.87 4.46 27.27
C LYS A 719 8.90 5.76 26.46
N ASN A 720 10.02 6.08 25.83
CA ASN A 720 10.16 7.30 25.01
C ASN A 720 9.20 7.30 23.82
N ILE A 721 9.04 6.17 23.13
CA ILE A 721 8.09 6.04 22.02
C ILE A 721 6.65 6.20 22.51
N LYS A 722 6.29 5.65 23.67
CA LYS A 722 4.96 5.83 24.26
C LYS A 722 4.67 7.29 24.59
N ILE A 723 5.64 8.00 25.19
CA ILE A 723 5.52 9.43 25.48
C ILE A 723 5.32 10.21 24.17
N ALA A 724 6.17 9.99 23.17
CA ALA A 724 6.07 10.66 21.87
C ALA A 724 4.73 10.37 21.15
N GLN A 725 4.21 9.15 21.31
CA GLN A 725 2.89 8.77 20.78
C GLN A 725 1.78 9.53 21.49
N GLU A 726 1.81 9.62 22.82
CA GLU A 726 0.84 10.36 23.63
C GLU A 726 0.86 11.86 23.24
N ASP A 727 2.05 12.45 23.12
CA ASP A 727 2.24 13.84 22.68
C ASP A 727 1.68 14.06 21.27
N ALA A 728 1.97 13.17 20.31
CA ALA A 728 1.43 13.25 18.97
C ALA A 728 -0.10 13.13 18.93
N MET A 729 -0.68 12.29 19.79
CA MET A 729 -2.14 12.13 19.90
C MET A 729 -2.80 13.37 20.48
N THR A 730 -2.20 13.99 21.51
CA THR A 730 -2.71 15.25 22.08
C THR A 730 -2.62 16.41 21.08
N GLU A 731 -1.53 16.51 20.31
CA GLU A 731 -1.38 17.53 19.28
C GLU A 731 -2.36 17.30 18.12
N ASN A 732 -2.55 16.06 17.68
CA ASN A 732 -3.54 15.73 16.66
C ASN A 732 -4.96 16.12 17.11
N LEU A 733 -5.31 15.83 18.38
CA LEU A 733 -6.58 16.25 18.95
C LEU A 733 -6.74 17.77 18.97
N ARG A 734 -5.69 18.51 19.35
CA ARG A 734 -5.67 19.98 19.31
C ARG A 734 -5.92 20.51 17.90
N LEU A 735 -5.19 20.00 16.92
CA LEU A 735 -5.33 20.39 15.51
C LEU A 735 -6.71 20.05 14.95
N ALA A 736 -7.26 18.88 15.28
CA ALA A 736 -8.61 18.49 14.88
C ALA A 736 -9.67 19.44 15.45
N GLN A 737 -9.52 19.86 16.72
CA GLN A 737 -10.41 20.84 17.34
C GLN A 737 -10.27 22.23 16.69
N GLU A 738 -9.06 22.68 16.37
CA GLU A 738 -8.82 23.93 15.65
C GLU A 738 -9.44 23.91 14.25
N TYR A 739 -9.24 22.82 13.51
CA TYR A 739 -9.86 22.62 12.20
C TYR A 739 -11.39 22.67 12.28
N GLN A 740 -11.98 21.99 13.27
CA GLN A 740 -13.43 22.01 13.46
C GLN A 740 -13.95 23.42 13.80
N ARG A 741 -13.21 24.20 14.59
CA ARG A 741 -13.56 25.61 14.87
C ARG A 741 -13.48 26.44 13.60
N LEU A 742 -12.40 26.33 12.84
CA LEU A 742 -12.20 27.07 11.60
C LEU A 742 -13.28 26.73 10.57
N GLN A 743 -13.67 25.46 10.47
CA GLN A 743 -14.76 25.01 9.61
C GLN A 743 -16.10 25.64 10.02
N LYS A 744 -16.41 25.70 11.32
CA LYS A 744 -17.62 26.39 11.81
C LYS A 744 -17.61 27.87 11.45
N THR A 745 -16.48 28.55 11.66
CA THR A 745 -16.33 29.96 11.28
C THR A 745 -16.52 30.16 9.78
N PHE A 746 -15.87 29.33 8.95
CA PHE A 746 -16.02 29.38 7.50
C PHE A 746 -17.47 29.18 7.05
N LEU A 747 -18.18 28.20 7.61
CA LEU A 747 -19.58 27.97 7.30
C LEU A 747 -20.46 29.17 7.71
N SER A 748 -20.22 29.75 8.88
CA SER A 748 -20.97 30.93 9.33
C SER A 748 -20.74 32.16 8.43
N GLU A 749 -19.51 32.39 7.97
CA GLU A 749 -19.18 33.48 7.03
C GLU A 749 -19.75 33.22 5.64
N LYS A 750 -19.74 31.97 5.18
CA LYS A 750 -20.39 31.57 3.92
C LYS A 750 -21.89 31.83 3.99
N ASP A 751 -22.56 31.43 5.08
CA ASP A 751 -23.98 31.68 5.24
C ASP A 751 -24.28 33.19 5.35
N HIS A 752 -23.43 33.95 6.04
CA HIS A 752 -23.56 35.40 6.11
C HIS A 752 -23.46 36.07 4.73
N THR A 753 -22.44 35.70 3.94
CA THR A 753 -22.23 36.22 2.59
C THR A 753 -23.35 35.82 1.64
N LEU A 754 -23.82 34.56 1.68
CA LEU A 754 -24.98 34.12 0.91
C LEU A 754 -26.23 34.93 1.25
N ASN A 755 -26.49 35.18 2.54
CA ASN A 755 -27.59 36.03 2.97
C ASN A 755 -27.48 37.47 2.46
N LEU A 756 -26.26 38.05 2.43
CA LEU A 756 -26.03 39.36 1.84
C LEU A 756 -26.28 39.38 0.33
N TYR A 757 -25.82 38.35 -0.39
CA TYR A 757 -26.10 38.20 -1.82
C TYR A 757 -27.60 38.07 -2.11
N ASP A 758 -28.31 37.29 -1.31
CA ASP A 758 -29.76 37.09 -1.48
C ASP A 758 -30.54 38.39 -1.23
N LYS A 759 -30.13 39.19 -0.23
CA LYS A 759 -30.64 40.55 -0.02
C LYS A 759 -30.35 41.47 -1.20
N ARG A 760 -29.13 41.43 -1.75
CA ARG A 760 -28.75 42.22 -2.92
C ARG A 760 -29.60 41.84 -4.13
N LEU A 761 -29.82 40.55 -4.38
CA LEU A 761 -30.68 40.09 -5.49
C LEU A 761 -32.10 40.62 -5.35
N LYS A 762 -32.67 40.61 -4.13
CA LYS A 762 -34.00 41.18 -3.84
C LYS A 762 -34.04 42.69 -4.08
N LEU A 763 -32.99 43.42 -3.71
CA LEU A 763 -32.87 44.85 -3.99
C LEU A 763 -32.73 45.14 -5.48
N GLU A 764 -31.94 44.35 -6.20
CA GLU A 764 -31.79 44.48 -7.66
C GLU A 764 -33.09 44.16 -8.39
N SER A 765 -33.86 43.15 -7.96
CA SER A 765 -35.19 42.91 -8.52
C SER A 765 -36.14 44.09 -8.26
N ALA A 766 -36.16 44.61 -7.03
CA ALA A 766 -36.98 45.78 -6.70
C ALA A 766 -36.59 47.02 -7.52
N ALA A 767 -35.29 47.25 -7.73
CA ALA A 767 -34.78 48.34 -8.57
C ALA A 767 -35.19 48.18 -10.04
N ARG A 768 -35.10 46.96 -10.60
CA ARG A 768 -35.57 46.66 -11.96
C ARG A 768 -37.07 46.90 -12.10
N ASP A 769 -37.87 46.51 -11.11
CA ASP A 769 -39.31 46.72 -11.13
C ASP A 769 -39.67 48.20 -10.99
N GLN A 770 -38.97 48.95 -10.13
CA GLN A 770 -39.10 50.40 -10.04
C GLN A 770 -38.75 51.08 -11.37
N GLN A 771 -37.67 50.65 -12.04
CA GLN A 771 -37.30 51.19 -13.35
C GLN A 771 -38.39 50.92 -14.41
N LYS A 772 -38.93 49.69 -14.45
CA LYS A 772 -40.06 49.36 -15.33
C LYS A 772 -41.29 50.22 -15.02
N PHE A 773 -41.60 50.44 -13.75
CA PHE A 773 -42.70 51.28 -13.32
C PHE A 773 -42.50 52.74 -13.76
N CYS A 774 -41.31 53.31 -13.58
CA CYS A 774 -41.00 54.67 -14.04
C CYS A 774 -41.12 54.81 -15.57
N VAL A 775 -40.67 53.81 -16.34
CA VAL A 775 -40.83 53.80 -17.81
C VAL A 775 -42.30 53.74 -18.19
N LEU A 776 -43.09 52.90 -17.53
CA LEU A 776 -44.52 52.78 -17.77
C LEU A 776 -45.26 54.08 -17.44
N GLN A 777 -44.98 54.69 -16.28
CA GLN A 777 -45.52 55.98 -15.87
C GLN A 777 -45.17 57.08 -16.88
N SER A 778 -43.93 57.10 -17.38
CA SER A 778 -43.49 58.06 -18.40
C SER A 778 -44.25 57.90 -19.73
N ARG A 779 -44.48 56.65 -20.16
CA ARG A 779 -45.28 56.34 -21.36
C ARG A 779 -46.74 56.74 -21.17
N MET A 780 -47.31 56.43 -20.01
CA MET A 780 -48.69 56.81 -19.65
C MET A 780 -48.86 58.34 -19.62
N ASN A 781 -47.94 59.07 -18.98
CA ASN A 781 -47.96 60.53 -18.96
C ASN A 781 -47.88 61.12 -20.37
N ARG A 782 -47.01 60.57 -21.24
CA ARG A 782 -46.92 61.00 -22.64
C ARG A 782 -48.23 60.77 -23.38
N ALA A 783 -48.84 59.59 -23.22
CA ALA A 783 -50.12 59.27 -23.83
C ALA A 783 -51.25 60.19 -23.32
N LEU A 784 -51.27 60.49 -22.03
CA LEU A 784 -52.24 61.42 -21.43
C LEU A 784 -52.06 62.85 -21.98
N VAL A 785 -50.83 63.34 -22.09
CA VAL A 785 -50.54 64.66 -22.66
C VAL A 785 -51.03 64.73 -24.12
N GLU A 786 -50.75 63.71 -24.94
CA GLU A 786 -51.23 63.66 -26.32
C GLU A 786 -52.77 63.57 -26.39
N TYR A 787 -53.40 62.80 -25.51
CA TYR A 787 -54.86 62.75 -25.40
C TYR A 787 -55.45 64.14 -25.08
N PHE A 788 -54.89 64.87 -24.11
CA PHE A 788 -55.35 66.22 -23.78
C PHE A 788 -55.12 67.23 -24.91
N LYS A 789 -54.01 67.12 -25.66
CA LYS A 789 -53.79 67.94 -26.87
C LYS A 789 -54.85 67.66 -27.93
N LEU A 790 -55.09 66.38 -28.24
CA LEU A 790 -56.11 65.98 -29.22
C LEU A 790 -57.51 66.43 -28.80
N ARG A 791 -57.85 66.32 -27.50
CA ARG A 791 -59.11 66.83 -26.95
C ARG A 791 -59.20 68.36 -27.07
N GLY A 792 -58.11 69.08 -26.82
CA GLY A 792 -58.03 70.54 -27.01
C GLY A 792 -58.28 70.93 -28.47
N LEU A 793 -57.60 70.27 -29.42
CA LEU A 793 -57.79 70.48 -30.86
C LEU A 793 -59.22 70.14 -31.30
N TYR A 794 -59.79 69.04 -30.81
CA TYR A 794 -61.18 68.66 -31.08
C TYR A 794 -62.16 69.74 -30.58
N ASN A 795 -62.00 70.23 -29.36
CA ASN A 795 -62.82 71.29 -28.81
C ASN A 795 -62.68 72.60 -29.60
N GLN A 796 -61.46 72.95 -30.03
CA GLN A 796 -61.21 74.13 -30.85
C GLN A 796 -61.82 74.01 -32.25
N ALA A 797 -61.73 72.85 -32.88
CA ALA A 797 -62.41 72.57 -34.14
C ALA A 797 -63.94 72.62 -33.99
N GLY A 798 -64.48 72.11 -32.88
CA GLY A 798 -65.89 72.25 -32.51
C GLY A 798 -66.30 73.71 -32.36
N LEU A 799 -65.51 74.52 -31.65
CA LEU A 799 -65.76 75.95 -31.48
C LEU A 799 -65.70 76.71 -32.81
N ALA A 800 -64.70 76.44 -33.65
CA ALA A 800 -64.58 77.02 -34.98
C ALA A 800 -65.80 76.68 -35.85
N LYS A 801 -66.31 75.44 -35.77
CA LYS A 801 -67.56 75.04 -36.43
C LYS A 801 -68.76 75.84 -35.91
N PHE A 802 -68.90 76.01 -34.60
CA PHE A 802 -69.96 76.85 -34.02
C PHE A 802 -69.84 78.32 -34.42
N GLN A 803 -68.63 78.88 -34.44
CA GLN A 803 -68.38 80.24 -34.89
C GLN A 803 -68.68 80.42 -36.38
N GLY A 804 -68.33 79.44 -37.22
CA GLY A 804 -68.69 79.43 -38.65
C GLY A 804 -70.20 79.42 -38.86
N VAL A 805 -70.93 78.55 -38.15
CA VAL A 805 -72.41 78.53 -38.18
C VAL A 805 -73.00 79.83 -37.63
N SER A 806 -72.40 80.41 -36.61
CA SER A 806 -72.82 81.71 -36.06
C SER A 806 -72.60 82.86 -37.05
N GLN A 807 -71.47 82.86 -37.78
CA GLN A 807 -71.21 83.84 -38.84
C GLN A 807 -72.17 83.66 -40.02
N GLU A 808 -72.45 82.43 -40.43
CA GLU A 808 -73.45 82.13 -41.46
C GLU A 808 -74.85 82.60 -41.03
N ASN A 809 -75.22 82.38 -39.76
CA ASN A 809 -76.47 82.90 -39.20
C ASN A 809 -76.47 84.43 -39.13
N ALA A 810 -75.37 85.06 -38.76
CA ALA A 810 -75.25 86.52 -38.77
C ALA A 810 -75.39 87.08 -40.19
N GLN A 811 -74.80 86.43 -41.20
CA GLN A 811 -74.99 86.78 -42.61
C GLN A 811 -76.44 86.61 -43.06
N LYS A 812 -77.12 85.53 -42.66
CA LYS A 812 -78.56 85.34 -42.92
C LYS A 812 -79.40 86.43 -42.26
N ILE A 813 -79.10 86.81 -41.01
CA ILE A 813 -79.78 87.91 -40.32
C ILE A 813 -79.55 89.24 -41.04
N LEU A 814 -78.32 89.52 -41.47
CA LEU A 814 -78.01 90.72 -42.25
C LEU A 814 -78.76 90.73 -43.59
N ALA A 815 -78.83 89.61 -44.30
CA ALA A 815 -79.61 89.49 -45.54
C ALA A 815 -81.12 89.68 -45.30
N VAL A 816 -81.65 89.15 -44.18
CA VAL A 816 -83.04 89.39 -43.76
C VAL A 816 -83.26 90.87 -43.40
N GLN A 817 -82.33 91.53 -42.71
CA GLN A 817 -82.37 92.95 -42.41
C GLN A 817 -82.31 93.81 -43.67
N GLU A 818 -81.49 93.45 -44.65
CA GLU A 818 -81.43 94.13 -45.95
C GLU A 818 -82.73 93.94 -46.74
N GLY A 819 -83.30 92.73 -46.72
CA GLY A 819 -84.63 92.43 -47.26
C GLY A 819 -85.75 93.23 -46.58
N LEU A 820 -85.74 93.28 -45.24
CA LEU A 820 -86.65 94.11 -44.44
C LEU A 820 -86.47 95.59 -44.74
N SER A 821 -85.23 96.07 -44.89
CA SER A 821 -84.95 97.48 -45.23
C SER A 821 -85.45 97.83 -46.62
N LYS A 822 -85.30 96.94 -47.61
CA LYS A 822 -85.91 97.08 -48.95
C LYS A 822 -87.43 97.05 -48.89
N THR A 823 -88.01 96.23 -48.02
CA THR A 823 -89.47 96.16 -47.83
C THR A 823 -90.00 97.40 -47.11
N ILE A 824 -89.28 97.92 -46.11
CA ILE A 824 -89.58 99.19 -45.44
C ILE A 824 -89.41 100.35 -46.43
N GLN A 825 -88.42 100.33 -47.31
CA GLN A 825 -88.29 101.30 -48.40
C GLN A 825 -89.47 101.19 -49.38
N HIS A 826 -89.90 99.97 -49.75
CA HIS A 826 -91.10 99.79 -50.59
C HIS A 826 -92.38 100.23 -49.87
N VAL A 827 -92.53 99.96 -48.58
CA VAL A 827 -93.66 100.43 -47.77
C VAL A 827 -93.61 101.95 -47.60
N SER A 828 -92.42 102.54 -47.41
CA SER A 828 -92.24 104.00 -47.34
C SER A 828 -92.52 104.66 -48.69
N ALA A 829 -92.09 104.06 -49.79
CA ALA A 829 -92.44 104.48 -51.14
C ALA A 829 -93.95 104.34 -51.40
N PHE A 830 -94.58 103.26 -50.93
CA PHE A 830 -96.01 103.03 -51.02
C PHE A 830 -96.82 104.03 -50.17
N LEU A 831 -96.36 104.34 -48.96
CA LEU A 831 -96.98 105.33 -48.08
C LEU A 831 -96.77 106.76 -48.61
N HIS A 832 -95.63 107.05 -49.23
CA HIS A 832 -95.44 108.30 -50.00
C HIS A 832 -96.35 108.37 -51.23
N THR A 833 -96.67 107.25 -51.89
CA THR A 833 -97.68 107.26 -52.98
C THR A 833 -99.13 107.39 -52.50
N LEU A 834 -99.41 107.27 -51.20
CA LEU A 834 -100.73 107.51 -50.60
C LEU A 834 -100.87 108.90 -49.96
N THR A 835 -99.78 109.68 -49.91
CA THR A 835 -99.73 110.98 -49.23
C THR A 835 -98.92 111.95 -50.08
N ASP A 836 -99.48 112.35 -51.22
CA ASP A 836 -99.66 113.77 -51.58
C ASP A 836 -100.14 113.95 -53.02
N GLY A 837 -101.21 114.74 -53.15
CA GLY A 837 -101.60 115.35 -54.40
C GLY A 837 -100.59 116.45 -54.78
N SER A 838 -100.08 116.32 -56.00
CA SER A 838 -99.59 117.37 -56.92
C SER A 838 -98.39 118.24 -56.51
N SER A 839 -97.22 117.93 -57.11
CA SER A 839 -96.58 118.69 -58.22
C SER A 839 -95.09 118.24 -58.35
N THR A 840 -94.72 117.39 -59.33
CA THR A 840 -93.95 117.71 -60.57
C THR A 840 -92.62 118.44 -60.31
N GLU A 841 -91.40 118.02 -60.66
CA GLU A 841 -90.79 117.21 -61.76
C GLU A 841 -89.40 116.72 -61.29
N ASP A 842 -89.05 115.43 -61.40
CA ASP A 842 -88.24 114.76 -62.45
C ASP A 842 -86.83 115.37 -62.68
N SER A 843 -85.70 114.72 -62.37
CA SER A 843 -85.34 113.55 -61.55
C SER A 843 -83.84 113.59 -61.25
#